data_AF-A0A4S3LMQ9-F1
#
_entry.id   AF-A0A4S3LMQ9-F1
#
_cell.length_a   1.000
_cell.length_b   1.000
_cell.length_c   1.000
_cell.angle_alpha   90.00
_cell.angle_beta   90.00
_cell.angle_gamma   90.00
#
_symmetry.space_group_name_H-M   'P 1'
#
loop_
_entity.id
_entity.type
_entity.pdbx_description
1 polymer ?
#
loop_
_entity_poly.entity_id
_entity_poly.type
_entity_poly.pdbx_seq_one_letter_code
_entity_poly.pdbx_strand_id
1 'polypeptide(L)'
;MLSTQHAVISNKRKRELKDYSLNKLYIALKIIIISSTIGMPNAYAVDLPSADAGCDTGTVTCTVTSALGTDFTVTSGITSTGDAIDADATVTGSTFTVNSGINVTGGTGASGFNFASGSSGNTITNNGTIQGDLGINFNEGSNFSVINNGQITSNGSNATDSALANFGSGFTLTNNEGATISGVKIVIQSSEDSNGVTINNAGAITPDDGTGGIAIKLYGSNNILNLNTSSAITGDIQFDVNQVNNSINLLGGSQDTGTFSNYVNDNTVNLLNINAPGKTWDISGTLPVAGAIQLQSGNVVVTGSLSNSGQGGTTIANGASLQIGNGGLTGSLNDDVINDGTLTFNRAIASTFSGNINGNGSVVQAGSGITNLASIGTWSGGTQVTSGTLNGMGATDALGSGAISVTNGAILQLGDTSTFTNYNFSASGLSLEASTLRMYGSQATALPADVSYLFGNLTAPIALSNSTLEFDQFAAANIIFDGDINASNTSSLNYVADNGAHTLAMNGNLTGLGTFSINMSENNTPESLGLSFNGTANNYTGTMSLNGDAYIVDVNTPLGQASWSVTGPQTLNFNGANTHVVTALSSAANSIVNITDAGTTLQVGAGTVNGAIGGSGNLLKTSTGILALDGVNTYLGSTKISGGTINLGVADAIAASKSVEVDVNTTLGMKSFDQVLQDLTGAGTITMGSGDLTAQNTADTLFTGKISGTGDLIKTGTGVLTLSGLTNSVGATSVNAGTLHFAQIGDFATTGLTVNTGATAQLASTAQVVSTGATDIEGTLDVTLGGSTAKINSDTATLGSGSALSVTGFNPFAATKASDLSAARTVII
;
A
#
# COMPACT_ATOMS: atom_id res chain seq x y z
N MET A 1 -60.01 -27.39 -3.04
CA MET A 1 -59.19 -26.24 -2.62
C MET A 1 -58.29 -25.91 -3.78
N LEU A 2 -58.68 -24.89 -4.57
CA LEU A 2 -58.03 -23.56 -4.55
C LEU A 2 -56.63 -23.66 -5.19
N SER A 3 -56.53 -23.46 -6.50
CA SER A 3 -56.37 -22.16 -7.20
C SER A 3 -54.91 -21.69 -7.21
N THR A 4 -54.52 -21.10 -8.34
CA THR A 4 -53.21 -20.49 -8.65
C THR A 4 -52.09 -21.53 -8.88
N GLN A 5 -51.33 -21.57 -9.98
CA GLN A 5 -50.93 -20.55 -10.94
C GLN A 5 -50.93 -21.11 -12.37
N HIS A 6 -52.00 -20.84 -13.10
CA HIS A 6 -52.04 -20.91 -14.57
C HIS A 6 -51.83 -19.48 -15.10
N ALA A 7 -50.66 -18.90 -14.86
CA ALA A 7 -50.22 -17.62 -15.42
C ALA A 7 -48.83 -17.29 -14.89
N VAL A 8 -47.77 -17.70 -15.59
CA VAL A 8 -46.49 -16.93 -15.66
C VAL A 8 -45.65 -17.34 -16.89
N ILE A 9 -45.80 -18.55 -17.47
CA ILE A 9 -44.93 -19.00 -18.59
C ILE A 9 -45.64 -18.97 -19.96
N SER A 10 -46.41 -17.92 -20.26
CA SER A 10 -46.97 -17.72 -21.61
C SER A 10 -47.06 -16.24 -22.04
N ASN A 11 -46.43 -15.32 -21.30
CA ASN A 11 -46.46 -13.88 -21.60
C ASN A 11 -45.09 -13.24 -21.88
N LYS A 12 -44.02 -14.03 -22.08
CA LYS A 12 -42.68 -13.49 -22.43
C LYS A 12 -42.29 -13.60 -23.91
N ARG A 13 -43.12 -14.23 -24.77
CA ARG A 13 -42.90 -14.28 -26.25
C ARG A 13 -43.99 -13.58 -27.08
N LYS A 14 -44.91 -12.85 -26.46
CA LYS A 14 -45.97 -12.06 -27.15
C LYS A 14 -45.84 -10.54 -26.99
N ARG A 15 -44.68 -10.06 -26.51
CA ARG A 15 -44.27 -8.65 -26.51
C ARG A 15 -42.92 -8.51 -27.23
N GLU A 16 -42.90 -8.72 -28.55
CA GLU A 16 -41.79 -8.29 -29.42
C GLU A 16 -42.18 -8.22 -30.90
N LEU A 17 -43.49 -8.19 -31.20
CA LEU A 17 -44.01 -8.09 -32.57
C LEU A 17 -45.12 -7.03 -32.71
N LYS A 18 -45.21 -6.09 -31.76
CA LYS A 18 -46.33 -5.12 -31.72
C LYS A 18 -45.98 -3.67 -32.10
N ASP A 19 -44.77 -3.41 -32.59
CA ASP A 19 -44.34 -2.07 -33.03
C ASP A 19 -43.96 -1.96 -34.52
N TYR A 20 -44.48 -2.84 -35.38
CA TYR A 20 -44.45 -2.58 -36.83
C TYR A 20 -45.77 -1.94 -37.28
N SER A 21 -45.71 -0.65 -37.61
CA SER A 21 -46.82 0.14 -38.13
C SER A 21 -47.46 -0.53 -39.35
N LEU A 22 -48.79 -0.69 -39.33
CA LEU A 22 -49.64 -1.27 -40.38
C LEU A 22 -49.43 -0.67 -41.79
N ASN A 23 -48.80 0.51 -41.89
CA ASN A 23 -48.47 1.16 -43.16
C ASN A 23 -47.32 0.49 -43.95
N LYS A 24 -46.41 -0.27 -43.31
CA LYS A 24 -45.34 -0.98 -44.04
C LYS A 24 -45.82 -2.29 -44.68
N LEU A 25 -46.82 -2.95 -44.09
CA LEU A 25 -47.41 -4.17 -44.66
C LEU A 25 -48.27 -3.87 -45.90
N TYR A 26 -48.92 -2.70 -45.94
CA TYR A 26 -49.70 -2.26 -47.10
C TYR A 26 -48.82 -1.79 -48.28
N ILE A 27 -47.63 -1.24 -48.00
CA ILE A 27 -46.63 -0.91 -49.03
C ILE A 27 -45.96 -2.19 -49.56
N ALA A 28 -45.64 -3.15 -48.69
CA ALA A 28 -45.11 -4.46 -49.12
C ALA A 28 -46.09 -5.22 -50.03
N LEU A 29 -47.40 -5.18 -49.73
CA LEU A 29 -48.42 -5.85 -50.55
C LEU A 29 -48.74 -5.12 -51.86
N LYS A 30 -48.59 -3.78 -51.92
CA LYS A 30 -48.70 -3.02 -53.18
C LYS A 30 -47.49 -3.18 -54.10
N ILE A 31 -46.28 -3.36 -53.54
CA ILE A 31 -45.08 -3.66 -54.34
C ILE A 31 -45.19 -5.05 -54.99
N ILE A 32 -45.78 -6.02 -54.28
CA ILE A 32 -46.01 -7.37 -54.82
C ILE A 32 -47.07 -7.39 -55.95
N ILE A 33 -48.08 -6.50 -55.91
CA ILE A 33 -49.18 -6.50 -56.89
C ILE A 33 -48.91 -5.57 -58.10
N ILE A 34 -47.98 -4.61 -58.01
CA ILE A 34 -47.59 -3.77 -59.16
C ILE A 34 -46.49 -4.45 -60.00
N SER A 35 -45.75 -5.41 -59.44
CA SER A 35 -44.73 -6.20 -60.17
C SER A 35 -45.31 -7.22 -61.17
N SER A 36 -46.60 -7.58 -61.09
CA SER A 36 -47.19 -8.61 -61.95
C SER A 36 -47.75 -8.09 -63.28
N THR A 37 -47.68 -6.78 -63.55
CA THR A 37 -48.31 -6.17 -64.74
C THR A 37 -47.36 -5.31 -65.58
N ILE A 38 -46.09 -5.21 -65.18
CA ILE A 38 -45.00 -4.65 -65.99
C ILE A 38 -43.90 -5.71 -65.93
N GLY A 39 -43.52 -6.28 -67.07
CA GLY A 39 -42.48 -7.31 -67.12
C GLY A 39 -41.17 -6.82 -66.54
N MET A 40 -40.94 -7.11 -65.25
CA MET A 40 -39.62 -7.15 -64.64
C MET A 40 -39.19 -8.61 -64.69
N PRO A 41 -38.03 -8.93 -65.29
CA PRO A 41 -37.56 -10.31 -65.31
C PRO A 41 -37.35 -10.75 -63.86
N ASN A 42 -38.00 -11.86 -63.49
CA ASN A 42 -37.64 -12.60 -62.29
C ASN A 42 -36.13 -12.84 -62.30
N ALA A 43 -35.44 -12.60 -61.19
CA ALA A 43 -34.06 -13.03 -61.01
C ALA A 43 -34.02 -14.56 -61.22
N TYR A 44 -33.62 -14.98 -62.42
CA TYR A 44 -33.35 -16.38 -62.73
C TYR A 44 -32.06 -16.73 -62.00
N ALA A 45 -32.14 -17.66 -61.06
CA ALA A 45 -30.93 -18.27 -60.50
C ALA A 45 -30.31 -19.13 -61.60
N VAL A 46 -29.12 -18.75 -62.08
CA VAL A 46 -28.40 -19.43 -63.14
C VAL A 46 -27.40 -20.39 -62.52
N ASP A 47 -27.53 -21.69 -62.81
CA ASP A 47 -26.59 -22.70 -62.34
C ASP A 47 -25.33 -22.68 -63.21
N LEU A 48 -24.16 -22.67 -62.58
CA LEU A 48 -22.85 -22.81 -63.23
C LEU A 48 -22.35 -24.24 -62.94
N PRO A 49 -21.94 -25.04 -63.96
CA PRO A 49 -21.69 -24.66 -65.36
C PRO A 49 -22.83 -25.08 -66.31
N SER A 50 -23.98 -24.40 -66.32
CA SER A 50 -24.98 -24.63 -67.37
C SER A 50 -24.57 -24.00 -68.70
N ALA A 51 -24.96 -24.62 -69.82
CA ALA A 51 -24.73 -24.06 -71.16
C ALA A 51 -25.40 -22.68 -71.34
N ASP A 52 -26.51 -22.43 -70.64
CA ASP A 52 -27.24 -21.16 -70.65
C ASP A 52 -26.46 -20.01 -70.00
N ALA A 53 -25.45 -20.32 -69.18
CA ALA A 53 -24.52 -19.36 -68.59
C ALA A 53 -23.27 -19.08 -69.46
N GLY A 54 -23.16 -19.68 -70.65
CA GLY A 54 -21.94 -19.57 -71.47
C GLY A 54 -20.81 -20.51 -71.02
N CYS A 55 -21.10 -21.51 -70.19
CA CYS A 55 -20.15 -22.55 -69.79
C CYS A 55 -20.22 -23.75 -70.75
N ASP A 56 -19.17 -24.01 -71.53
CA ASP A 56 -19.11 -25.18 -72.42
C ASP A 56 -18.78 -26.47 -71.65
N THR A 57 -19.43 -27.57 -72.04
CA THR A 57 -19.20 -28.92 -71.53
C THR A 57 -17.88 -29.48 -72.07
N GLY A 58 -16.77 -29.05 -71.44
CA GLY A 58 -15.38 -29.44 -71.75
C GLY A 58 -14.30 -28.61 -71.04
N THR A 59 -14.70 -27.56 -70.33
CA THR A 59 -13.97 -26.58 -69.48
C THR A 59 -12.53 -26.17 -69.86
N VAL A 60 -12.45 -24.94 -70.40
CA VAL A 60 -11.27 -24.05 -70.31
C VAL A 60 -11.61 -22.73 -69.57
N THR A 61 -12.82 -22.16 -69.73
CA THR A 61 -13.32 -20.96 -69.00
C THR A 61 -14.85 -20.86 -69.11
N CYS A 62 -15.57 -20.46 -68.05
CA CYS A 62 -16.99 -20.05 -68.09
C CYS A 62 -17.11 -18.55 -68.28
N THR A 63 -17.61 -18.07 -69.43
CA THR A 63 -17.71 -16.62 -69.70
C THR A 63 -19.11 -16.09 -69.40
N VAL A 64 -19.23 -15.14 -68.47
CA VAL A 64 -20.49 -14.50 -68.07
C VAL A 64 -20.58 -13.11 -68.71
N THR A 65 -21.46 -12.98 -69.72
CA THR A 65 -21.73 -11.70 -70.42
C THR A 65 -23.16 -11.23 -70.16
N SER A 66 -23.37 -9.93 -69.91
CA SER A 66 -24.68 -9.26 -69.83
C SER A 66 -25.66 -9.72 -68.73
N ALA A 67 -25.22 -9.69 -67.47
CA ALA A 67 -26.02 -10.12 -66.32
C ALA A 67 -26.07 -9.06 -65.22
N LEU A 68 -26.99 -8.09 -65.35
CA LEU A 68 -27.26 -7.08 -64.31
C LEU A 68 -28.18 -7.67 -63.25
N GLY A 69 -27.79 -7.65 -61.98
CA GLY A 69 -28.63 -8.10 -60.87
C GLY A 69 -29.08 -9.56 -60.93
N THR A 70 -28.25 -10.43 -61.50
CA THR A 70 -28.54 -11.87 -61.68
C THR A 70 -27.88 -12.69 -60.57
N ASP A 71 -28.53 -13.76 -60.13
CA ASP A 71 -27.97 -14.69 -59.14
C ASP A 71 -27.37 -15.92 -59.85
N PHE A 72 -26.08 -16.15 -59.70
CA PHE A 72 -25.36 -17.31 -60.21
C PHE A 72 -25.04 -18.27 -59.07
N THR A 73 -25.19 -19.57 -59.27
CA THR A 73 -24.84 -20.60 -58.27
C THR A 73 -23.96 -21.67 -58.87
N VAL A 74 -22.82 -21.98 -58.25
CA VAL A 74 -21.97 -23.13 -58.60
C VAL A 74 -22.42 -24.31 -57.75
N THR A 75 -23.27 -25.18 -58.30
CA THR A 75 -23.80 -26.37 -57.59
C THR A 75 -22.93 -27.62 -57.74
N SER A 76 -22.08 -27.66 -58.77
CA SER A 76 -21.13 -28.75 -59.05
C SER A 76 -19.72 -28.20 -59.28
N GLY A 77 -18.70 -29.02 -59.01
CA GLY A 77 -17.31 -28.55 -59.02
C GLY A 77 -16.85 -28.12 -60.42
N ILE A 78 -16.21 -26.96 -60.53
CA ILE A 78 -15.60 -26.43 -61.76
C ILE A 78 -14.10 -26.69 -61.69
N THR A 79 -13.54 -27.35 -62.70
CA THR A 79 -12.09 -27.51 -62.86
C THR A 79 -11.64 -26.90 -64.17
N SER A 80 -10.60 -26.07 -64.13
CA SER A 80 -10.14 -25.27 -65.27
C SER A 80 -8.61 -25.24 -65.38
N THR A 81 -8.11 -24.94 -66.58
CA THR A 81 -6.68 -24.63 -66.86
C THR A 81 -6.48 -23.17 -67.31
N GLY A 82 -7.54 -22.37 -67.26
CA GLY A 82 -7.54 -20.91 -67.44
C GLY A 82 -8.45 -20.29 -66.38
N ASP A 83 -8.90 -19.05 -66.57
CA ASP A 83 -9.88 -18.45 -65.67
C ASP A 83 -11.11 -19.37 -65.57
N ALA A 84 -11.53 -19.77 -64.37
CA ALA A 84 -12.65 -20.70 -64.24
C ALA A 84 -13.99 -20.01 -64.53
N ILE A 85 -14.18 -18.80 -64.00
CA ILE A 85 -15.29 -17.91 -64.32
C ILE A 85 -14.72 -16.54 -64.73
N ASP A 86 -15.02 -16.12 -65.97
CA ASP A 86 -14.60 -14.84 -66.53
C ASP A 86 -15.85 -13.97 -66.77
N ALA A 87 -16.01 -12.91 -65.98
CA ALA A 87 -17.18 -12.05 -65.96
C ALA A 87 -16.87 -10.70 -66.62
N ASP A 88 -17.61 -10.34 -67.66
CA ASP A 88 -17.43 -9.08 -68.38
C ASP A 88 -17.81 -7.85 -67.52
N ALA A 89 -17.36 -6.66 -67.93
CA ALA A 89 -17.55 -5.39 -67.23
C ALA A 89 -19.03 -5.02 -67.05
N THR A 90 -19.92 -5.58 -67.87
CA THR A 90 -21.37 -5.41 -67.79
C THR A 90 -22.02 -6.17 -66.62
N VAL A 91 -21.32 -7.11 -66.00
CA VAL A 91 -21.81 -7.85 -64.82
C VAL A 91 -21.71 -6.93 -63.61
N THR A 92 -22.82 -6.31 -63.23
CA THR A 92 -22.88 -5.41 -62.07
C THR A 92 -24.11 -5.70 -61.21
N GLY A 93 -23.97 -5.53 -59.89
CA GLY A 93 -25.05 -5.78 -58.92
C GLY A 93 -25.48 -7.25 -58.79
N SER A 94 -24.72 -8.19 -59.33
CA SER A 94 -25.06 -9.62 -59.39
C SER A 94 -24.52 -10.41 -58.19
N THR A 95 -25.10 -11.57 -57.92
CA THR A 95 -24.68 -12.47 -56.83
C THR A 95 -24.05 -13.73 -57.41
N PHE A 96 -22.95 -14.21 -56.84
CA PHE A 96 -22.33 -15.49 -57.14
C PHE A 96 -22.27 -16.34 -55.88
N THR A 97 -22.87 -17.52 -55.88
CA THR A 97 -22.85 -18.44 -54.73
C THR A 97 -22.10 -19.71 -55.09
N VAL A 98 -21.00 -20.00 -54.40
CA VAL A 98 -20.16 -21.17 -54.63
C VAL A 98 -20.44 -22.21 -53.55
N ASN A 99 -21.24 -23.23 -53.86
CA ASN A 99 -21.57 -24.31 -52.92
C ASN A 99 -20.65 -25.53 -53.07
N SER A 100 -20.06 -25.71 -54.24
CA SER A 100 -19.06 -26.75 -54.53
C SER A 100 -17.65 -26.15 -54.63
N GLY A 101 -16.71 -26.78 -55.33
CA GLY A 101 -15.36 -26.27 -55.53
C GLY A 101 -15.14 -25.61 -56.90
N ILE A 102 -14.36 -24.55 -56.96
CA ILE A 102 -13.71 -24.03 -58.16
C ILE A 102 -12.22 -24.29 -58.00
N ASN A 103 -11.64 -25.06 -58.93
CA ASN A 103 -10.24 -25.47 -58.88
C ASN A 103 -9.55 -25.21 -60.22
N VAL A 104 -8.65 -24.22 -60.24
CA VAL A 104 -7.79 -23.95 -61.40
C VAL A 104 -6.46 -24.69 -61.21
N THR A 105 -6.13 -25.58 -62.16
CA THR A 105 -5.01 -26.55 -62.07
C THR A 105 -3.82 -26.23 -62.96
N GLY A 106 -3.89 -25.13 -63.73
CA GLY A 106 -2.81 -24.66 -64.60
C GLY A 106 -3.13 -23.30 -65.24
N GLY A 107 -2.13 -22.69 -65.90
CA GLY A 107 -2.21 -21.39 -66.56
C GLY A 107 -1.61 -20.26 -65.70
N THR A 108 -0.57 -19.58 -66.19
CA THR A 108 0.06 -18.47 -65.46
C THR A 108 -0.90 -17.29 -65.32
N GLY A 109 -1.25 -16.91 -64.10
CA GLY A 109 -2.17 -15.81 -63.79
C GLY A 109 -3.66 -16.17 -63.91
N ALA A 110 -4.00 -17.46 -64.04
CA ALA A 110 -5.37 -17.92 -64.15
C ALA A 110 -6.11 -17.84 -62.81
N SER A 111 -7.33 -17.29 -62.83
CA SER A 111 -8.11 -16.97 -61.64
C SER A 111 -9.28 -17.92 -61.42
N GLY A 112 -9.65 -18.20 -60.15
CA GLY A 112 -10.94 -18.85 -59.86
C GLY A 112 -12.12 -18.02 -60.37
N PHE A 113 -12.08 -16.72 -60.09
CA PHE A 113 -12.93 -15.71 -60.72
C PHE A 113 -12.07 -14.59 -61.29
N ASN A 114 -12.36 -14.17 -62.52
CA ASN A 114 -11.79 -12.99 -63.15
C ASN A 114 -12.93 -12.05 -63.53
N PHE A 115 -13.00 -10.86 -62.92
CA PHE A 115 -13.97 -9.83 -63.28
C PHE A 115 -13.29 -8.77 -64.13
N ALA A 116 -13.83 -8.42 -65.29
CA ALA A 116 -13.28 -7.37 -66.13
C ALA A 116 -13.40 -5.98 -65.47
N SER A 117 -12.47 -5.09 -65.83
CA SER A 117 -12.43 -3.71 -65.33
C SER A 117 -13.74 -2.97 -65.57
N GLY A 118 -14.25 -2.28 -64.55
CA GLY A 118 -15.52 -1.54 -64.60
C GLY A 118 -16.73 -2.33 -64.05
N SER A 119 -16.57 -3.62 -63.78
CA SER A 119 -17.53 -4.39 -63.00
C SER A 119 -17.68 -3.80 -61.59
N SER A 120 -18.89 -3.81 -61.02
CA SER A 120 -19.13 -3.21 -59.70
C SER A 120 -20.36 -3.75 -58.99
N GLY A 121 -20.38 -3.65 -57.66
CA GLY A 121 -21.56 -3.95 -56.85
C GLY A 121 -21.91 -5.43 -56.74
N ASN A 122 -21.04 -6.35 -57.19
CA ASN A 122 -21.34 -7.78 -57.15
C ASN A 122 -21.05 -8.38 -55.78
N THR A 123 -21.82 -9.41 -55.41
CA THR A 123 -21.63 -10.18 -54.17
C THR A 123 -21.18 -11.60 -54.47
N ILE A 124 -20.17 -12.10 -53.79
CA ILE A 124 -19.66 -13.47 -53.93
C ILE A 124 -19.77 -14.16 -52.58
N THR A 125 -20.55 -15.23 -52.48
CA THR A 125 -20.70 -16.07 -51.30
C THR A 125 -20.00 -17.40 -51.54
N ASN A 126 -18.90 -17.67 -50.85
CA ASN A 126 -18.16 -18.92 -50.95
C ASN A 126 -18.46 -19.86 -49.78
N ASN A 127 -19.08 -21.01 -50.04
CA ASN A 127 -19.30 -22.09 -49.07
C ASN A 127 -18.38 -23.30 -49.31
N GLY A 128 -17.60 -23.30 -50.40
CA GLY A 128 -16.71 -24.39 -50.77
C GLY A 128 -15.27 -23.94 -50.91
N THR A 129 -14.59 -24.35 -51.98
CA THR A 129 -13.18 -23.98 -52.24
C THR A 129 -13.12 -23.15 -53.52
N ILE A 130 -12.40 -22.02 -53.50
CA ILE A 130 -12.03 -21.26 -54.69
C ILE A 130 -10.51 -21.25 -54.76
N GLN A 131 -9.96 -21.78 -55.85
CA GLN A 131 -8.51 -21.89 -56.04
C GLN A 131 -8.09 -21.50 -57.46
N GLY A 132 -7.00 -20.74 -57.55
CA GLY A 132 -6.23 -20.49 -58.78
C GLY A 132 -4.95 -19.72 -58.49
N ASP A 133 -4.19 -19.35 -59.53
CA ASP A 133 -3.00 -18.51 -59.36
C ASP A 133 -3.43 -17.23 -58.64
N LEU A 134 -4.55 -16.65 -59.06
CA LEU A 134 -5.35 -15.69 -58.31
C LEU A 134 -6.62 -16.40 -57.81
N GLY A 135 -7.02 -16.19 -56.56
CA GLY A 135 -8.29 -16.76 -56.09
C GLY A 135 -9.47 -16.07 -56.78
N ILE A 136 -9.59 -14.76 -56.54
CA ILE A 136 -10.54 -13.86 -57.19
C ILE A 136 -9.79 -12.60 -57.62
N ASN A 137 -9.80 -12.30 -58.91
CA ASN A 137 -9.26 -11.09 -59.48
C ASN A 137 -10.40 -10.12 -59.84
N PHE A 138 -10.34 -8.90 -59.31
CA PHE A 138 -11.39 -7.89 -59.44
C PHE A 138 -11.08 -6.82 -60.49
N ASN A 139 -9.85 -6.75 -61.00
CA ASN A 139 -9.37 -5.77 -62.00
C ASN A 139 -9.90 -4.34 -61.77
N GLU A 140 -9.68 -3.79 -60.57
CA GLU A 140 -10.08 -2.44 -60.11
C GLU A 140 -11.59 -2.23 -59.94
N GLY A 141 -12.39 -3.30 -60.04
CA GLY A 141 -13.83 -3.26 -59.81
C GLY A 141 -14.21 -2.79 -58.41
N SER A 142 -15.24 -1.94 -58.31
CA SER A 142 -15.63 -1.25 -57.07
C SER A 142 -16.87 -1.85 -56.40
N ASN A 143 -17.05 -1.62 -55.10
CA ASN A 143 -18.23 -2.02 -54.32
C ASN A 143 -18.53 -3.53 -54.33
N PHE A 144 -17.51 -4.38 -54.50
CA PHE A 144 -17.70 -5.82 -54.39
C PHE A 144 -17.87 -6.25 -52.92
N SER A 145 -18.68 -7.27 -52.69
CA SER A 145 -18.84 -7.91 -51.39
C SER A 145 -18.45 -9.37 -51.48
N VAL A 146 -17.54 -9.84 -50.63
CA VAL A 146 -17.15 -11.25 -50.53
C VAL A 146 -17.55 -11.78 -49.16
N ILE A 147 -18.31 -12.86 -49.13
CA ILE A 147 -18.69 -13.61 -47.93
C ILE A 147 -18.04 -14.99 -48.03
N ASN A 148 -16.99 -15.22 -47.25
CA ASN A 148 -16.26 -16.48 -47.23
C ASN A 148 -16.65 -17.33 -46.01
N ASN A 149 -17.25 -18.48 -46.27
CA ASN A 149 -17.54 -19.56 -45.32
C ASN A 149 -16.64 -20.79 -45.53
N GLY A 150 -15.87 -20.81 -46.61
CA GLY A 150 -15.05 -21.94 -47.04
C GLY A 150 -13.56 -21.57 -47.17
N GLN A 151 -12.93 -21.99 -48.25
CA GLN A 151 -11.52 -21.73 -48.53
C GLN A 151 -11.36 -20.90 -49.81
N ILE A 152 -10.53 -19.85 -49.76
CA ILE A 152 -10.07 -19.12 -50.96
C ILE A 152 -8.55 -19.19 -50.97
N THR A 153 -7.97 -19.73 -52.03
CA THR A 153 -6.53 -20.01 -52.10
C THR A 153 -5.94 -19.45 -53.38
N SER A 154 -4.84 -18.71 -53.25
CA SER A 154 -3.91 -18.42 -54.33
C SER A 154 -2.75 -19.41 -54.27
N ASN A 155 -2.54 -20.17 -55.34
CA ASN A 155 -1.38 -21.06 -55.51
C ASN A 155 -0.36 -20.51 -56.52
N GLY A 156 -0.54 -19.24 -56.93
CA GLY A 156 0.31 -18.55 -57.89
C GLY A 156 1.72 -18.34 -57.34
N SER A 157 2.70 -18.34 -58.25
CA SER A 157 4.12 -18.25 -57.88
C SER A 157 4.68 -16.83 -58.02
N ASN A 158 3.92 -15.89 -58.61
CA ASN A 158 4.35 -14.50 -58.75
C ASN A 158 4.15 -13.72 -57.44
N ALA A 159 4.90 -12.64 -57.29
CA ALA A 159 4.82 -11.79 -56.09
C ALA A 159 3.52 -10.99 -55.98
N THR A 160 2.77 -10.85 -57.07
CA THR A 160 1.48 -10.14 -57.15
C THR A 160 0.28 -11.08 -57.04
N ASP A 161 0.51 -12.38 -57.05
CA ASP A 161 -0.56 -13.37 -57.00
C ASP A 161 -1.17 -13.37 -55.59
N SER A 162 -2.45 -13.03 -55.51
CA SER A 162 -3.22 -12.90 -54.27
C SER A 162 -4.51 -13.71 -54.32
N ALA A 163 -4.96 -14.19 -53.15
CA ALA A 163 -6.23 -14.89 -53.02
C ALA A 163 -7.41 -13.98 -53.36
N LEU A 164 -7.32 -12.71 -52.95
CA LEU A 164 -8.23 -11.63 -53.34
C LEU A 164 -7.38 -10.50 -53.92
N ALA A 165 -7.49 -10.24 -55.23
CA ALA A 165 -6.55 -9.39 -55.94
C ALA A 165 -7.23 -8.22 -56.65
N ASN A 166 -6.60 -7.04 -56.58
CA ASN A 166 -6.90 -5.85 -57.38
C ASN A 166 -8.34 -5.34 -57.23
N PHE A 167 -8.93 -5.38 -56.03
CA PHE A 167 -10.26 -4.78 -55.81
C PHE A 167 -10.19 -3.26 -55.59
N GLY A 168 -11.18 -2.55 -56.13
CA GLY A 168 -11.30 -1.09 -56.06
C GLY A 168 -12.01 -0.59 -54.80
N SER A 169 -12.47 0.67 -54.87
CA SER A 169 -13.10 1.37 -53.74
C SER A 169 -14.40 0.70 -53.27
N GLY A 170 -14.70 0.80 -51.97
CA GLY A 170 -15.94 0.26 -51.37
C GLY A 170 -16.00 -1.27 -51.25
N PHE A 171 -14.90 -1.98 -51.47
CA PHE A 171 -14.83 -3.43 -51.30
C PHE A 171 -15.16 -3.84 -49.86
N THR A 172 -15.95 -4.90 -49.69
CA THR A 172 -16.27 -5.48 -48.38
C THR A 172 -15.95 -6.97 -48.36
N LEU A 173 -15.16 -7.41 -47.39
CA LEU A 173 -14.93 -8.83 -47.09
C LEU A 173 -15.59 -9.20 -45.77
N THR A 174 -16.19 -10.38 -45.71
CA THR A 174 -16.63 -11.08 -44.50
C THR A 174 -16.05 -12.49 -44.53
N ASN A 175 -14.93 -12.71 -43.85
CA ASN A 175 -14.31 -14.02 -43.69
C ASN A 175 -14.79 -14.64 -42.38
N ASN A 176 -15.75 -15.55 -42.45
CA ASN A 176 -16.41 -16.11 -41.28
C ASN A 176 -15.52 -17.08 -40.50
N GLU A 177 -15.93 -17.39 -39.27
CA GLU A 177 -15.20 -18.30 -38.40
C GLU A 177 -15.06 -19.68 -39.05
N GLY A 178 -13.85 -20.26 -38.97
CA GLY A 178 -13.50 -21.52 -39.64
C GLY A 178 -13.19 -21.41 -41.12
N ALA A 179 -13.49 -20.27 -41.76
CA ALA A 179 -13.10 -20.01 -43.14
C ALA A 179 -11.61 -19.65 -43.25
N THR A 180 -11.01 -19.94 -44.41
CA THR A 180 -9.58 -19.69 -44.66
C THR A 180 -9.38 -18.92 -45.95
N ILE A 181 -8.46 -17.96 -45.92
CA ILE A 181 -7.94 -17.28 -47.11
C ILE A 181 -6.43 -17.44 -47.08
N SER A 182 -5.85 -18.02 -48.12
CA SER A 182 -4.41 -18.29 -48.18
C SER A 182 -3.83 -17.94 -49.53
N GLY A 183 -2.57 -17.54 -49.55
CA GLY A 183 -1.85 -17.13 -50.77
C GLY A 183 -0.36 -17.22 -50.55
N VAL A 184 0.47 -17.20 -51.59
CA VAL A 184 1.91 -17.47 -51.39
C VAL A 184 2.63 -16.27 -50.74
N LYS A 185 2.58 -15.10 -51.37
CA LYS A 185 3.34 -13.89 -50.94
C LYS A 185 2.47 -12.74 -50.44
N ILE A 186 1.39 -12.45 -51.16
CA ILE A 186 0.36 -11.50 -50.74
C ILE A 186 -0.97 -12.27 -50.70
N VAL A 187 -1.76 -12.15 -49.65
CA VAL A 187 -3.02 -12.90 -49.55
C VAL A 187 -4.20 -12.04 -50.03
N ILE A 188 -4.28 -10.80 -49.57
CA ILE A 188 -5.33 -9.84 -49.92
C ILE A 188 -4.67 -8.55 -50.40
N GLN A 189 -5.01 -8.09 -51.60
CA GLN A 189 -4.44 -6.90 -52.20
C GLN A 189 -5.52 -6.04 -52.90
N SER A 190 -5.63 -4.77 -52.51
CA SER A 190 -6.46 -3.80 -53.22
C SER A 190 -5.72 -3.16 -54.41
N SER A 191 -6.45 -2.48 -55.30
CA SER A 191 -5.85 -1.65 -56.36
C SER A 191 -5.32 -0.33 -55.80
N GLU A 192 -4.42 0.35 -56.53
CA GLU A 192 -4.02 1.74 -56.22
C GLU A 192 -5.26 2.65 -56.09
N ASP A 193 -5.20 3.65 -55.21
CA ASP A 193 -6.28 4.60 -54.91
C ASP A 193 -7.62 4.00 -54.43
N SER A 194 -7.68 2.73 -54.02
CA SER A 194 -8.88 2.12 -53.44
C SER A 194 -9.25 2.77 -52.10
N ASN A 195 -10.41 3.40 -51.98
CA ASN A 195 -10.85 4.01 -50.72
C ASN A 195 -12.03 3.24 -50.11
N GLY A 196 -12.15 3.26 -48.78
CA GLY A 196 -13.33 2.72 -48.10
C GLY A 196 -13.43 1.20 -48.13
N VAL A 197 -12.30 0.49 -48.18
CA VAL A 197 -12.28 -0.99 -48.08
C VAL A 197 -12.65 -1.39 -46.66
N THR A 198 -13.56 -2.36 -46.50
CA THR A 198 -13.91 -2.95 -45.20
C THR A 198 -13.58 -4.45 -45.19
N ILE A 199 -12.69 -4.89 -44.31
CA ILE A 199 -12.41 -6.31 -44.09
C ILE A 199 -12.95 -6.71 -42.72
N ASN A 200 -13.95 -7.60 -42.69
CA ASN A 200 -14.42 -8.26 -41.48
C ASN A 200 -13.83 -9.67 -41.44
N ASN A 201 -12.96 -9.94 -40.47
CA ASN A 201 -12.31 -11.23 -40.34
C ASN A 201 -12.70 -11.91 -39.03
N ALA A 202 -12.98 -13.21 -39.14
CA ALA A 202 -13.22 -14.15 -38.06
C ALA A 202 -12.57 -15.51 -38.27
N GLY A 203 -12.09 -15.78 -39.48
CA GLY A 203 -11.34 -16.97 -39.85
C GLY A 203 -9.83 -16.72 -39.95
N ALA A 204 -9.16 -17.58 -40.71
CA ALA A 204 -7.73 -17.49 -40.94
C ALA A 204 -7.38 -16.74 -42.24
N ILE A 205 -6.36 -15.89 -42.19
CA ILE A 205 -5.71 -15.27 -43.36
C ILE A 205 -4.23 -15.62 -43.24
N THR A 206 -3.69 -16.41 -44.16
CA THR A 206 -2.36 -17.03 -43.99
C THR A 206 -1.56 -17.06 -45.28
N PRO A 207 -0.39 -16.39 -45.33
CA PRO A 207 0.60 -16.61 -46.35
C PRO A 207 1.13 -18.06 -46.27
N ASP A 208 1.15 -18.77 -47.39
CA ASP A 208 1.47 -20.20 -47.51
C ASP A 208 2.98 -20.48 -47.56
N ASP A 209 3.83 -19.46 -47.68
CA ASP A 209 5.27 -19.67 -47.88
C ASP A 209 6.08 -19.88 -46.58
N GLY A 210 5.47 -19.73 -45.41
CA GLY A 210 6.13 -19.90 -44.11
C GLY A 210 7.26 -18.88 -43.82
N THR A 211 7.43 -17.84 -44.66
CA THR A 211 8.48 -16.83 -44.53
C THR A 211 7.99 -15.47 -44.02
N GLY A 212 6.70 -15.34 -43.70
CA GLY A 212 6.14 -14.09 -43.17
C GLY A 212 5.78 -13.07 -44.27
N GLY A 213 5.11 -13.51 -45.33
CA GLY A 213 4.57 -12.65 -46.39
C GLY A 213 3.52 -11.64 -45.92
N ILE A 214 2.99 -10.85 -46.86
CA ILE A 214 1.98 -9.81 -46.56
C ILE A 214 0.59 -10.45 -46.56
N ALA A 215 -0.07 -10.46 -45.40
CA ALA A 215 -1.43 -10.97 -45.29
C ALA A 215 -2.43 -10.04 -45.98
N ILE A 216 -2.31 -8.75 -45.72
CA ILE A 216 -3.26 -7.74 -46.19
C ILE A 216 -2.47 -6.53 -46.66
N LYS A 217 -2.70 -6.12 -47.91
CA LYS A 217 -2.16 -4.90 -48.48
C LYS A 217 -3.29 -4.02 -48.99
N LEU A 218 -3.52 -2.89 -48.33
CA LEU A 218 -4.55 -1.93 -48.69
C LEU A 218 -3.92 -0.61 -49.12
N TYR A 219 -4.29 -0.16 -50.30
CA TYR A 219 -4.01 1.18 -50.79
C TYR A 219 -5.15 2.13 -50.40
N GLY A 220 -4.93 3.44 -50.60
CA GLY A 220 -5.93 4.48 -50.37
C GLY A 220 -6.34 4.71 -48.91
N SER A 221 -7.35 5.55 -48.71
CA SER A 221 -7.78 6.08 -47.41
C SER A 221 -9.15 5.54 -46.96
N ASN A 222 -9.49 5.76 -45.69
CA ASN A 222 -10.76 5.34 -45.06
C ASN A 222 -10.99 3.83 -45.01
N ASN A 223 -9.92 3.03 -44.98
CA ASN A 223 -10.03 1.58 -44.90
C ASN A 223 -10.30 1.12 -43.45
N ILE A 224 -11.09 0.06 -43.29
CA ILE A 224 -11.51 -0.48 -41.99
C ILE A 224 -11.19 -1.98 -41.94
N LEU A 225 -10.39 -2.37 -40.95
CA LEU A 225 -10.11 -3.77 -40.64
C LEU A 225 -10.79 -4.16 -39.31
N ASN A 226 -11.86 -4.94 -39.38
CA ASN A 226 -12.59 -5.47 -38.23
C ASN A 226 -12.12 -6.90 -37.93
N LEU A 227 -11.43 -7.09 -36.81
CA LEU A 227 -10.95 -8.38 -36.34
C LEU A 227 -11.70 -8.75 -35.07
N ASN A 228 -12.28 -9.94 -35.00
CA ASN A 228 -12.79 -10.49 -33.75
C ASN A 228 -11.80 -11.53 -33.17
N THR A 229 -12.02 -11.98 -31.93
CA THR A 229 -11.03 -12.80 -31.21
C THR A 229 -10.69 -14.16 -31.85
N SER A 230 -11.50 -14.64 -32.79
CA SER A 230 -11.18 -15.86 -33.58
C SER A 230 -10.31 -15.59 -34.81
N SER A 231 -10.08 -14.32 -35.16
CA SER A 231 -9.20 -13.93 -36.26
C SER A 231 -7.81 -14.50 -36.09
N ALA A 232 -7.34 -15.22 -37.10
CA ALA A 232 -5.97 -15.73 -37.17
C ALA A 232 -5.28 -15.19 -38.42
N ILE A 233 -4.55 -14.09 -38.27
CA ILE A 233 -3.77 -13.51 -39.37
C ILE A 233 -2.30 -13.81 -39.11
N THR A 234 -1.67 -14.53 -40.03
CA THR A 234 -0.20 -14.69 -40.05
C THR A 234 0.36 -13.79 -41.16
N GLY A 235 1.54 -13.20 -40.97
CA GLY A 235 2.12 -12.24 -41.92
C GLY A 235 1.78 -10.77 -41.66
N ASP A 236 2.31 -9.87 -42.49
CA ASP A 236 2.23 -8.43 -42.25
C ASP A 236 0.93 -7.80 -42.76
N ILE A 237 0.54 -6.69 -42.15
CA ILE A 237 -0.57 -5.85 -42.63
C ILE A 237 0.03 -4.54 -43.12
N GLN A 238 -0.19 -4.20 -44.38
CA GLN A 238 0.35 -3.01 -45.00
C GLN A 238 -0.75 -2.06 -45.46
N PHE A 239 -0.66 -0.80 -45.02
CA PHE A 239 -1.38 0.33 -45.60
C PHE A 239 -0.39 1.19 -46.38
N ASP A 240 -0.79 1.69 -47.53
CA ASP A 240 0.11 2.55 -48.32
C ASP A 240 0.43 3.88 -47.60
N VAL A 241 1.60 4.45 -47.88
CA VAL A 241 2.11 5.65 -47.19
C VAL A 241 1.29 6.90 -47.54
N ASN A 242 1.14 7.82 -46.57
CA ASN A 242 0.38 9.08 -46.67
C ASN A 242 -1.15 8.96 -46.75
N GLN A 243 -1.70 7.76 -46.54
CA GLN A 243 -3.14 7.56 -46.48
C GLN A 243 -3.70 7.94 -45.11
N VAL A 244 -4.96 8.40 -45.07
CA VAL A 244 -5.62 8.90 -43.86
C VAL A 244 -6.91 8.14 -43.55
N ASN A 245 -7.35 8.25 -42.30
CA ASN A 245 -8.56 7.65 -41.75
C ASN A 245 -8.62 6.11 -41.82
N ASN A 246 -7.48 5.42 -41.93
CA ASN A 246 -7.49 3.97 -41.83
C ASN A 246 -7.67 3.54 -40.37
N SER A 247 -8.50 2.52 -40.14
CA SER A 247 -8.88 2.06 -38.81
C SER A 247 -8.75 0.56 -38.65
N ILE A 248 -8.27 0.12 -37.48
CA ILE A 248 -8.31 -1.28 -37.06
C ILE A 248 -9.26 -1.36 -35.86
N ASN A 249 -10.25 -2.24 -35.93
CA ASN A 249 -11.18 -2.55 -34.84
C ASN A 249 -10.89 -3.95 -34.31
N LEU A 250 -10.55 -4.07 -33.03
CA LEU A 250 -10.40 -5.34 -32.32
C LEU A 250 -11.67 -5.58 -31.48
N LEU A 251 -12.42 -6.61 -31.84
CA LEU A 251 -13.78 -6.88 -31.39
C LEU A 251 -13.87 -8.20 -30.62
N GLY A 252 -14.97 -8.41 -29.91
CA GLY A 252 -15.28 -9.71 -29.30
C GLY A 252 -15.70 -10.74 -30.35
N GLY A 253 -15.21 -11.98 -30.21
CA GLY A 253 -15.60 -13.13 -31.02
C GLY A 253 -15.88 -14.38 -30.17
N SER A 254 -15.83 -15.55 -30.80
CA SER A 254 -16.07 -16.83 -30.14
C SER A 254 -14.98 -17.18 -29.10
N GLN A 255 -13.72 -16.81 -29.39
CA GLN A 255 -12.58 -17.08 -28.51
C GLN A 255 -12.54 -16.12 -27.33
N ASP A 256 -11.98 -16.56 -26.20
CA ASP A 256 -11.77 -15.70 -25.02
C ASP A 256 -10.59 -14.75 -25.20
N THR A 257 -9.58 -15.17 -25.96
CA THR A 257 -8.39 -14.37 -26.27
C THR A 257 -8.17 -14.33 -27.78
N GLY A 258 -8.08 -13.12 -28.34
CA GLY A 258 -7.58 -12.87 -29.70
C GLY A 258 -6.10 -12.51 -29.69
N THR A 259 -5.39 -12.78 -30.77
CA THR A 259 -3.96 -12.43 -30.91
C THR A 259 -3.74 -11.55 -32.14
N PHE A 260 -3.10 -10.40 -31.95
CA PHE A 260 -2.58 -9.54 -33.00
C PHE A 260 -1.05 -9.66 -33.02
N SER A 261 -0.53 -10.56 -33.86
CA SER A 261 0.90 -10.87 -33.95
C SER A 261 1.62 -10.14 -35.09
N ASN A 262 0.86 -9.38 -35.88
CA ASN A 262 1.28 -8.85 -37.16
C ASN A 262 2.16 -7.60 -36.99
N TYR A 263 3.08 -7.38 -37.94
CA TYR A 263 3.70 -6.07 -38.13
C TYR A 263 2.78 -5.22 -39.00
N VAL A 264 2.48 -4.00 -38.55
CA VAL A 264 1.83 -2.97 -39.37
C VAL A 264 2.87 -1.93 -39.76
N ASN A 265 2.94 -1.61 -41.04
CA ASN A 265 3.88 -0.62 -41.54
C ASN A 265 3.48 0.82 -41.13
N ASP A 266 4.51 1.67 -41.00
CA ASP A 266 4.50 3.13 -40.80
C ASP A 266 3.13 3.80 -40.53
N ASN A 267 2.88 4.26 -39.29
CA ASN A 267 1.94 5.35 -38.88
C ASN A 267 0.75 5.68 -39.82
N THR A 268 0.09 4.69 -40.40
CA THR A 268 -0.94 4.85 -41.43
C THR A 268 -2.31 4.47 -40.88
N VAL A 269 -2.34 3.77 -39.75
CA VAL A 269 -3.54 3.54 -38.94
C VAL A 269 -3.82 4.78 -38.11
N ASN A 270 -4.92 5.47 -38.35
CA ASN A 270 -5.32 6.66 -37.61
C ASN A 270 -6.18 6.33 -36.39
N LEU A 271 -6.82 5.16 -36.35
CA LEU A 271 -7.62 4.73 -35.21
C LEU A 271 -7.43 3.25 -34.96
N LEU A 272 -6.91 2.92 -33.79
CA LEU A 272 -7.04 1.58 -33.22
C LEU A 272 -8.18 1.62 -32.20
N ASN A 273 -9.26 0.92 -32.47
CA ASN A 273 -10.41 0.85 -31.57
C ASN A 273 -10.58 -0.58 -31.05
N ILE A 274 -10.65 -0.73 -29.74
CA ILE A 274 -10.74 -2.01 -29.06
C ILE A 274 -12.03 -2.02 -28.25
N ASN A 275 -12.98 -2.83 -28.70
CA ASN A 275 -14.29 -2.96 -28.09
C ASN A 275 -14.67 -4.44 -28.01
N ALA A 276 -14.09 -5.14 -27.03
CA ALA A 276 -14.25 -6.57 -26.86
C ALA A 276 -14.69 -6.89 -25.42
N PRO A 277 -15.96 -6.58 -25.03
CA PRO A 277 -16.41 -6.73 -23.65
C PRO A 277 -16.21 -8.16 -23.13
N GLY A 278 -15.54 -8.30 -21.98
CA GLY A 278 -15.29 -9.61 -21.35
C GLY A 278 -14.29 -10.51 -22.08
N LYS A 279 -13.58 -9.98 -23.09
CA LYS A 279 -12.58 -10.70 -23.88
C LYS A 279 -11.20 -10.06 -23.72
N THR A 280 -10.16 -10.80 -24.12
CA THR A 280 -8.78 -10.35 -24.09
C THR A 280 -8.20 -10.27 -25.50
N TRP A 281 -7.38 -9.26 -25.77
CA TRP A 281 -6.54 -9.16 -26.96
C TRP A 281 -5.07 -9.12 -26.57
N ASP A 282 -4.26 -10.05 -27.09
CA ASP A 282 -2.80 -10.01 -26.98
C ASP A 282 -2.19 -9.37 -28.23
N ILE A 283 -1.63 -8.18 -28.07
CA ILE A 283 -0.88 -7.48 -29.11
C ILE A 283 0.59 -7.87 -28.94
N SER A 284 0.99 -8.92 -29.66
CA SER A 284 2.34 -9.48 -29.67
C SER A 284 3.21 -8.97 -30.82
N GLY A 285 2.59 -8.40 -31.86
CA GLY A 285 3.25 -7.79 -32.99
C GLY A 285 3.71 -6.34 -32.76
N THR A 286 3.97 -5.62 -33.85
CA THR A 286 4.31 -4.19 -33.82
C THR A 286 3.21 -3.40 -34.51
N LEU A 287 2.55 -2.53 -33.75
CA LEU A 287 1.38 -1.76 -34.20
C LEU A 287 1.60 -0.26 -33.96
N PRO A 288 2.21 0.46 -34.91
CA PRO A 288 2.26 1.90 -34.91
C PRO A 288 0.90 2.50 -35.30
N VAL A 289 0.43 3.47 -34.51
CA VAL A 289 -0.82 4.21 -34.74
C VAL A 289 -0.50 5.70 -34.85
N ALA A 290 -0.99 6.36 -35.89
CA ALA A 290 -0.78 7.79 -36.14
C ALA A 290 -1.79 8.71 -35.47
N GLY A 291 -2.93 8.19 -35.02
CA GLY A 291 -4.01 9.01 -34.45
C GLY A 291 -4.31 8.63 -33.01
N ALA A 292 -5.39 7.89 -32.78
CA ALA A 292 -5.84 7.54 -31.43
C ALA A 292 -5.88 6.02 -31.21
N ILE A 293 -5.53 5.60 -30.00
CA ILE A 293 -5.77 4.25 -29.49
C ILE A 293 -6.91 4.34 -28.48
N GLN A 294 -8.02 3.65 -28.73
CA GLN A 294 -9.23 3.71 -27.90
C GLN A 294 -9.61 2.33 -27.38
N LEU A 295 -9.41 2.10 -26.09
CA LEU A 295 -9.87 0.90 -25.41
C LEU A 295 -11.24 1.20 -24.77
N GLN A 296 -12.31 0.85 -25.48
CA GLN A 296 -13.68 1.09 -25.03
C GLN A 296 -14.17 0.03 -24.04
N SER A 297 -13.71 -1.22 -24.19
CA SER A 297 -14.06 -2.34 -23.31
C SER A 297 -13.12 -3.53 -23.51
N GLY A 298 -13.09 -4.44 -22.52
CA GLY A 298 -12.27 -5.65 -22.57
C GLY A 298 -10.88 -5.46 -21.99
N ASN A 299 -10.04 -6.48 -22.15
CA ASN A 299 -8.67 -6.50 -21.66
C ASN A 299 -7.70 -6.51 -22.85
N VAL A 300 -6.64 -5.70 -22.77
CA VAL A 300 -5.56 -5.69 -23.76
C VAL A 300 -4.27 -6.02 -23.06
N VAL A 301 -3.54 -7.01 -23.56
CA VAL A 301 -2.19 -7.32 -23.11
C VAL A 301 -1.25 -6.98 -24.26
N VAL A 302 -0.25 -6.14 -24.01
CA VAL A 302 0.76 -5.77 -25.00
C VAL A 302 2.03 -6.54 -24.68
N THR A 303 2.30 -7.60 -25.43
CA THR A 303 3.56 -8.37 -25.33
C THR A 303 4.57 -7.98 -26.41
N GLY A 304 4.13 -7.26 -27.45
CA GLY A 304 4.93 -6.68 -28.52
C GLY A 304 5.18 -5.18 -28.34
N SER A 305 5.03 -4.40 -29.41
CA SER A 305 5.18 -2.94 -29.40
C SER A 305 3.93 -2.24 -29.90
N LEU A 306 3.29 -1.46 -29.02
CA LEU A 306 2.20 -0.56 -29.35
C LEU A 306 2.69 0.88 -29.20
N SER A 307 2.53 1.72 -30.22
CA SER A 307 3.00 3.11 -30.15
C SER A 307 2.03 4.05 -30.83
N ASN A 308 1.89 5.24 -30.27
CA ASN A 308 1.19 6.33 -30.91
C ASN A 308 2.18 7.42 -31.31
N SER A 309 2.23 7.77 -32.59
CA SER A 309 3.13 8.81 -33.09
C SER A 309 2.44 10.15 -33.34
N GLY A 310 1.14 10.28 -33.02
CA GLY A 310 0.34 11.48 -33.30
C GLY A 310 -0.40 12.05 -32.10
N GLN A 311 -1.20 13.10 -32.35
CA GLN A 311 -1.80 13.95 -31.31
C GLN A 311 -3.04 13.34 -30.61
N GLY A 312 -3.41 12.07 -30.88
CA GLY A 312 -4.67 11.48 -30.40
C GLY A 312 -4.60 10.73 -29.07
N GLY A 313 -3.42 10.35 -28.59
CA GLY A 313 -3.21 9.66 -27.31
C GLY A 313 -3.84 8.25 -27.20
N THR A 314 -3.65 7.62 -26.05
CA THR A 314 -4.26 6.35 -25.67
C THR A 314 -5.35 6.60 -24.63
N THR A 315 -6.57 6.13 -24.88
CA THR A 315 -7.68 6.21 -23.92
C THR A 315 -8.10 4.82 -23.44
N ILE A 316 -8.25 4.67 -22.12
CA ILE A 316 -8.74 3.45 -21.48
C ILE A 316 -10.06 3.81 -20.80
N ALA A 317 -11.18 3.35 -21.35
CA ALA A 317 -12.49 3.61 -20.81
C ALA A 317 -12.74 2.87 -19.49
N ASN A 318 -13.75 3.31 -18.76
CA ASN A 318 -14.18 2.65 -17.52
C ASN A 318 -14.54 1.18 -17.78
N GLY A 319 -13.99 0.27 -16.96
CA GLY A 319 -14.17 -1.17 -17.10
C GLY A 319 -13.30 -1.84 -18.17
N ALA A 320 -12.49 -1.08 -18.92
CA ALA A 320 -11.44 -1.63 -19.77
C ALA A 320 -10.11 -1.74 -19.02
N SER A 321 -9.23 -2.64 -19.48
CA SER A 321 -7.87 -2.77 -18.95
C SER A 321 -6.81 -2.82 -20.05
N LEU A 322 -5.68 -2.15 -19.80
CA LEU A 322 -4.48 -2.21 -20.63
C LEU A 322 -3.32 -2.71 -19.76
N GLN A 323 -2.72 -3.84 -20.14
CA GLN A 323 -1.57 -4.41 -19.48
C GLN A 323 -0.36 -4.36 -20.42
N ILE A 324 0.72 -3.74 -19.97
CA ILE A 324 1.99 -3.69 -20.68
C ILE A 324 2.87 -4.83 -20.15
N GLY A 325 3.16 -5.80 -21.02
CA GLY A 325 3.85 -7.05 -20.69
C GLY A 325 2.93 -8.10 -20.07
N ASN A 326 3.45 -9.30 -19.87
CA ASN A 326 2.75 -10.46 -19.30
C ASN A 326 3.57 -11.20 -18.23
N GLY A 327 4.50 -10.50 -17.58
CA GLY A 327 5.50 -11.06 -16.65
C GLY A 327 6.82 -11.43 -17.33
N GLY A 328 6.91 -11.30 -18.66
CA GLY A 328 8.14 -11.48 -19.44
C GLY A 328 8.99 -10.22 -19.55
N LEU A 329 9.91 -10.21 -20.53
CA LEU A 329 10.84 -9.11 -20.82
C LEU A 329 10.32 -8.13 -21.90
N THR A 330 9.18 -8.44 -22.53
CA THR A 330 8.64 -7.75 -23.71
C THR A 330 7.32 -7.03 -23.40
N GLY A 331 6.84 -6.20 -24.33
CA GLY A 331 5.66 -5.34 -24.15
C GLY A 331 6.02 -3.86 -23.95
N SER A 332 5.77 -3.01 -24.93
CA SER A 332 6.01 -1.56 -24.80
C SER A 332 4.81 -0.75 -25.23
N LEU A 333 4.57 0.34 -24.51
CA LEU A 333 3.67 1.42 -24.89
C LEU A 333 4.45 2.74 -24.85
N ASN A 334 4.48 3.46 -25.95
CA ASN A 334 5.03 4.82 -26.02
C ASN A 334 3.92 5.78 -26.41
N ASP A 335 3.20 6.30 -25.41
CA ASP A 335 2.08 7.24 -25.58
C ASP A 335 1.68 7.89 -24.24
N ASP A 336 1.02 9.05 -24.30
CA ASP A 336 0.25 9.59 -23.18
C ASP A 336 -1.05 8.80 -23.01
N VAL A 337 -1.46 8.57 -21.76
CA VAL A 337 -2.61 7.73 -21.43
C VAL A 337 -3.65 8.51 -20.62
N ILE A 338 -4.88 8.59 -21.14
CA ILE A 338 -6.07 8.94 -20.38
C ILE A 338 -6.71 7.64 -19.89
N ASN A 339 -6.50 7.33 -18.61
CA ASN A 339 -6.94 6.12 -17.94
C ASN A 339 -8.17 6.39 -17.07
N ASP A 340 -9.36 5.96 -17.52
CA ASP A 340 -10.59 5.84 -16.71
C ASP A 340 -10.89 4.38 -16.32
N GLY A 341 -10.04 3.44 -16.73
CA GLY A 341 -10.11 2.00 -16.46
C GLY A 341 -8.96 1.53 -15.57
N THR A 342 -8.20 0.53 -16.05
CA THR A 342 -6.99 0.03 -15.35
C THR A 342 -5.80 -0.03 -16.30
N LEU A 343 -4.69 0.59 -15.90
CA LEU A 343 -3.39 0.47 -16.57
C LEU A 343 -2.45 -0.37 -15.71
N THR A 344 -1.97 -1.50 -16.24
CA THR A 344 -1.11 -2.44 -15.51
C THR A 344 0.25 -2.54 -16.17
N PHE A 345 1.32 -2.41 -15.38
CA PHE A 345 2.68 -2.73 -15.79
C PHE A 345 3.07 -4.12 -15.26
N ASN A 346 3.27 -5.07 -16.16
CA ASN A 346 3.60 -6.46 -15.84
C ASN A 346 4.83 -6.93 -16.63
N ARG A 347 6.00 -6.38 -16.29
CA ARG A 347 7.29 -6.73 -16.89
C ARG A 347 8.26 -7.21 -15.81
N ALA A 348 9.14 -8.14 -16.16
CA ALA A 348 10.17 -8.67 -15.26
C ALA A 348 11.51 -7.91 -15.34
N ILE A 349 11.58 -6.82 -16.11
CA ILE A 349 12.78 -5.97 -16.23
C ILE A 349 12.49 -4.54 -15.83
N ALA A 350 13.55 -3.78 -15.61
CA ALA A 350 13.45 -2.33 -15.52
C ALA A 350 12.95 -1.74 -16.85
N SER A 351 11.93 -0.89 -16.79
CA SER A 351 11.40 -0.13 -17.92
C SER A 351 10.96 1.25 -17.49
N THR A 352 11.14 2.23 -18.38
CA THR A 352 10.69 3.60 -18.16
C THR A 352 9.44 3.85 -19.00
N PHE A 353 8.40 4.36 -18.36
CA PHE A 353 7.21 4.88 -19.01
C PHE A 353 7.27 6.41 -19.01
N SER A 354 7.40 6.99 -20.20
CA SER A 354 7.59 8.43 -20.39
C SER A 354 6.31 9.19 -20.70
N GLY A 355 5.19 8.50 -20.96
CA GLY A 355 3.91 9.14 -21.18
C GLY A 355 3.31 9.72 -19.89
N ASN A 356 2.55 10.80 -20.02
CA ASN A 356 1.69 11.29 -18.94
C ASN A 356 0.54 10.30 -18.71
N ILE A 357 0.12 10.13 -17.46
CA ILE A 357 -1.05 9.32 -17.12
C ILE A 357 -2.08 10.21 -16.41
N ASN A 358 -3.27 10.32 -16.96
CA ASN A 358 -4.37 11.17 -16.46
C ASN A 358 -5.66 10.35 -16.35
N GLY A 359 -6.72 10.88 -15.70
CA GLY A 359 -8.06 10.25 -15.68
C GLY A 359 -8.48 9.69 -14.32
N ASN A 360 -9.59 8.94 -14.25
CA ASN A 360 -10.16 8.47 -12.99
C ASN A 360 -9.87 6.99 -12.66
N GLY A 361 -9.08 6.33 -13.51
CA GLY A 361 -8.73 4.92 -13.40
C GLY A 361 -7.59 4.64 -12.42
N SER A 362 -7.27 3.35 -12.29
CA SER A 362 -6.21 2.86 -11.41
C SER A 362 -4.95 2.48 -12.19
N VAL A 363 -3.79 2.64 -11.58
CA VAL A 363 -2.49 2.18 -12.08
C VAL A 363 -1.99 1.04 -11.21
N VAL A 364 -1.51 -0.05 -11.84
CA VAL A 364 -1.06 -1.27 -11.15
C VAL A 364 0.35 -1.64 -11.58
N GLN A 365 1.28 -1.74 -10.64
CA GLN A 365 2.55 -2.44 -10.82
C GLN A 365 2.38 -3.91 -10.39
N ALA A 366 2.37 -4.82 -11.34
CA ALA A 366 2.17 -6.26 -11.13
C ALA A 366 3.38 -7.12 -11.50
N GLY A 367 4.32 -6.59 -12.28
CA GLY A 367 5.52 -7.30 -12.70
C GLY A 367 6.62 -7.27 -11.64
N SER A 368 7.48 -8.29 -11.63
CA SER A 368 8.62 -8.39 -10.72
C SER A 368 9.76 -7.40 -11.01
N GLY A 369 9.72 -6.74 -12.18
CA GLY A 369 10.69 -5.73 -12.58
C GLY A 369 10.47 -4.36 -11.94
N ILE A 370 11.13 -3.35 -12.50
CA ILE A 370 11.04 -1.96 -12.05
C ILE A 370 10.29 -1.16 -13.11
N THR A 371 9.20 -0.49 -12.74
CA THR A 371 8.57 0.53 -13.58
C THR A 371 8.97 1.90 -13.10
N ASN A 372 9.70 2.64 -13.94
CA ASN A 372 10.03 4.03 -13.71
C ASN A 372 8.98 4.92 -14.37
N LEU A 373 8.25 5.71 -13.58
CA LEU A 373 7.35 6.74 -14.09
C LEU A 373 8.14 8.04 -14.21
N ALA A 374 8.36 8.49 -15.46
CA ALA A 374 9.19 9.67 -15.75
C ALA A 374 8.39 10.98 -15.87
N SER A 375 7.06 10.90 -15.84
CA SER A 375 6.16 12.01 -16.14
C SER A 375 5.10 12.18 -15.04
N ILE A 376 4.40 13.31 -15.06
CA ILE A 376 3.39 13.66 -14.05
C ILE A 376 2.17 12.75 -14.19
N GLY A 377 1.63 12.32 -13.05
CA GLY A 377 0.42 11.54 -12.93
C GLY A 377 -0.73 12.32 -12.30
N THR A 378 -1.83 12.52 -13.01
CA THR A 378 -3.03 13.16 -12.42
C THR A 378 -4.17 12.19 -12.16
N TRP A 379 -3.93 10.88 -12.23
CA TRP A 379 -5.00 9.90 -12.06
C TRP A 379 -5.53 9.85 -10.62
N SER A 380 -6.84 9.64 -10.46
CA SER A 380 -7.50 9.69 -9.15
C SER A 380 -7.97 8.32 -8.62
N GLY A 381 -7.99 7.27 -9.45
CA GLY A 381 -8.47 5.93 -9.07
C GLY A 381 -7.50 5.12 -8.21
N GLY A 382 -6.30 5.65 -7.93
CA GLY A 382 -5.32 5.06 -7.02
C GLY A 382 -4.24 4.21 -7.68
N THR A 383 -3.20 3.92 -6.91
CA THR A 383 -1.97 3.25 -7.35
C THR A 383 -1.75 1.99 -6.53
N GLN A 384 -1.63 0.85 -7.19
CA GLN A 384 -1.44 -0.46 -6.54
C GLN A 384 -0.09 -1.04 -6.93
N VAL A 385 0.74 -1.40 -5.95
CA VAL A 385 2.03 -2.05 -6.17
C VAL A 385 1.96 -3.44 -5.55
N THR A 386 1.76 -4.45 -6.39
CA THR A 386 1.52 -5.84 -5.95
C THR A 386 2.72 -6.76 -6.18
N SER A 387 3.70 -6.32 -6.97
CA SER A 387 4.99 -6.99 -7.15
C SER A 387 6.07 -6.00 -7.60
N GLY A 388 7.33 -6.41 -7.56
CA GLY A 388 8.46 -5.64 -8.07
C GLY A 388 8.60 -4.25 -7.43
N THR A 389 8.98 -3.27 -8.26
CA THR A 389 9.17 -1.88 -7.81
C THR A 389 8.45 -0.91 -8.72
N LEU A 390 7.65 -0.01 -8.14
CA LEU A 390 7.17 1.20 -8.81
C LEU A 390 8.02 2.37 -8.34
N ASN A 391 8.66 3.08 -9.27
CA ASN A 391 9.56 4.19 -8.97
C ASN A 391 9.00 5.49 -9.57
N GLY A 392 8.60 6.43 -8.70
CA GLY A 392 8.18 7.77 -9.10
C GLY A 392 9.39 8.71 -9.20
N MET A 393 9.92 8.93 -10.40
CA MET A 393 11.21 9.61 -10.62
C MET A 393 11.12 11.14 -10.50
N GLY A 394 10.96 11.66 -9.27
CA GLY A 394 11.20 13.07 -8.93
C GLY A 394 10.19 14.11 -9.44
N ALA A 395 9.26 13.75 -10.34
CA ALA A 395 8.15 14.62 -10.69
C ALA A 395 7.16 14.73 -9.50
N THR A 396 6.81 15.95 -9.11
CA THR A 396 5.70 16.20 -8.19
C THR A 396 4.44 15.53 -8.75
N ASP A 397 3.77 14.71 -7.95
CA ASP A 397 2.57 13.95 -8.34
C ASP A 397 2.80 12.82 -9.36
N ALA A 398 3.99 12.21 -9.44
CA ALA A 398 4.24 11.06 -10.32
C ALA A 398 3.33 9.83 -10.07
N LEU A 399 2.58 9.79 -8.96
CA LEU A 399 1.80 8.62 -8.50
C LEU A 399 0.28 8.85 -8.47
N GLY A 400 -0.21 9.96 -9.01
CA GLY A 400 -1.63 10.32 -8.96
C GLY A 400 -2.08 10.79 -7.57
N SER A 401 -3.34 11.22 -7.49
CA SER A 401 -3.99 11.74 -6.26
C SER A 401 -4.82 10.68 -5.51
N GLY A 402 -5.06 9.53 -6.14
CA GLY A 402 -5.78 8.42 -5.51
C GLY A 402 -4.99 7.75 -4.38
N ALA A 403 -5.66 6.85 -3.64
CA ALA A 403 -5.01 6.11 -2.56
C ALA A 403 -3.93 5.17 -3.12
N ILE A 404 -2.87 4.95 -2.34
CA ILE A 404 -1.77 4.06 -2.70
C ILE A 404 -1.77 2.82 -1.81
N SER A 405 -1.69 1.65 -2.41
CA SER A 405 -1.49 0.38 -1.71
C SER A 405 -0.23 -0.34 -2.21
N VAL A 406 0.58 -0.85 -1.29
CA VAL A 406 1.79 -1.62 -1.59
C VAL A 406 1.74 -2.91 -0.80
N THR A 407 1.82 -4.06 -1.47
CA THR A 407 1.63 -5.37 -0.86
C THR A 407 2.69 -6.39 -1.27
N ASN A 408 2.68 -7.57 -0.65
CA ASN A 408 3.36 -8.78 -1.14
C ASN A 408 4.89 -8.64 -1.36
N GLY A 409 5.58 -7.91 -0.49
CA GLY A 409 7.02 -7.66 -0.59
C GLY A 409 7.40 -6.66 -1.68
N ALA A 410 6.41 -6.02 -2.33
CA ALA A 410 6.67 -5.02 -3.34
C ALA A 410 7.20 -3.71 -2.74
N ILE A 411 7.78 -2.90 -3.61
CA ILE A 411 8.49 -1.68 -3.22
C ILE A 411 7.88 -0.50 -3.96
N LEU A 412 7.44 0.50 -3.20
CA LEU A 412 7.22 1.83 -3.73
C LEU A 412 8.49 2.66 -3.49
N GLN A 413 9.08 3.20 -4.55
CA GLN A 413 10.29 4.01 -4.47
C GLN A 413 10.00 5.45 -4.87
N LEU A 414 10.47 6.39 -4.05
CA LEU A 414 10.37 7.84 -4.28
C LEU A 414 11.77 8.48 -4.26
N GLY A 415 12.00 9.47 -5.14
CA GLY A 415 13.26 10.24 -5.24
C GLY A 415 14.01 9.99 -6.55
N ASP A 416 14.80 10.97 -6.99
CA ASP A 416 15.73 10.83 -8.12
C ASP A 416 17.20 10.72 -7.62
N THR A 417 18.18 10.56 -8.51
CA THR A 417 19.61 10.58 -8.12
C THR A 417 20.30 11.90 -8.48
N SER A 418 19.57 12.92 -8.95
CA SER A 418 20.15 14.07 -9.69
C SER A 418 19.63 15.46 -9.32
N THR A 419 18.37 15.65 -8.93
CA THR A 419 17.75 16.96 -8.63
C THR A 419 16.58 16.80 -7.64
N PHE A 420 16.73 17.32 -6.41
CA PHE A 420 15.68 17.26 -5.39
C PHE A 420 14.94 18.58 -5.21
N THR A 421 13.63 18.52 -5.33
CA THR A 421 12.67 19.55 -4.89
C THR A 421 11.76 18.97 -3.81
N ASN A 422 11.12 19.83 -3.01
CA ASN A 422 10.11 19.41 -2.02
C ASN A 422 9.11 18.42 -2.64
N TYR A 423 9.05 17.22 -2.06
CA TYR A 423 8.11 16.20 -2.49
C TYR A 423 6.90 16.23 -1.54
N ASN A 424 5.76 16.65 -2.07
CA ASN A 424 4.49 16.58 -1.37
C ASN A 424 3.76 15.31 -1.83
N PHE A 425 3.55 14.38 -0.90
CA PHE A 425 2.79 13.17 -1.18
C PHE A 425 1.29 13.52 -1.15
N SER A 426 0.70 13.71 -2.34
CA SER A 426 -0.68 14.20 -2.53
C SER A 426 -1.75 13.10 -2.63
N ALA A 427 -1.37 11.84 -2.40
CA ALA A 427 -2.31 10.72 -2.39
C ALA A 427 -3.38 10.88 -1.29
N SER A 428 -4.59 10.38 -1.52
CA SER A 428 -5.65 10.44 -0.51
C SER A 428 -5.43 9.53 0.71
N GLY A 429 -4.52 8.54 0.60
CA GLY A 429 -4.10 7.63 1.66
C GLY A 429 -2.94 6.73 1.24
N LEU A 430 -2.26 6.12 2.22
CA LEU A 430 -1.15 5.18 2.01
C LEU A 430 -1.36 3.92 2.86
N SER A 431 -1.37 2.76 2.22
CA SER A 431 -1.43 1.45 2.87
C SER A 431 -0.24 0.59 2.49
N LEU A 432 0.52 0.16 3.48
CA LEU A 432 1.67 -0.72 3.32
C LEU A 432 1.41 -2.03 4.07
N GLU A 433 1.27 -3.14 3.34
CA GLU A 433 1.09 -4.48 3.91
C GLU A 433 2.18 -5.43 3.46
N ALA A 434 3.02 -5.90 4.39
CA ALA A 434 4.15 -6.78 4.08
C ALA A 434 5.04 -6.20 2.96
N SER A 435 5.30 -4.89 2.98
CA SER A 435 5.92 -4.18 1.86
C SER A 435 6.91 -3.10 2.30
N THR A 436 7.53 -2.42 1.34
CA THR A 436 8.49 -1.35 1.62
C THR A 436 8.11 -0.07 0.87
N LEU A 437 8.03 1.04 1.60
CA LEU A 437 8.20 2.36 1.03
C LEU A 437 9.66 2.73 1.18
N ARG A 438 10.32 2.97 0.05
CA ARG A 438 11.70 3.42 0.01
C ARG A 438 11.78 4.84 -0.50
N MET A 439 12.57 5.66 0.19
CA MET A 439 12.87 7.00 -0.23
C MET A 439 14.39 7.18 -0.22
N TYR A 440 14.93 7.55 -1.38
CA TYR A 440 16.34 7.89 -1.52
C TYR A 440 16.48 9.41 -1.57
N GLY A 441 17.44 9.96 -0.84
CA GLY A 441 17.92 11.33 -1.03
C GLY A 441 19.05 11.40 -2.07
N SER A 442 19.45 12.62 -2.42
CA SER A 442 20.66 12.86 -3.23
C SER A 442 21.87 13.00 -2.31
N GLN A 443 22.97 12.36 -2.71
CA GLN A 443 24.33 12.60 -2.21
C GLN A 443 24.88 14.01 -2.57
N ALA A 444 24.02 14.93 -3.02
CA ALA A 444 24.43 16.29 -3.32
C ALA A 444 24.97 16.95 -2.05
N THR A 445 26.25 17.33 -2.09
CA THR A 445 27.02 17.89 -0.97
C THR A 445 26.48 19.25 -0.45
N ALA A 446 25.39 19.75 -1.01
CA ALA A 446 24.69 20.95 -0.58
C ALA A 446 23.22 20.89 -1.04
N LEU A 447 22.33 20.35 -0.20
CA LEU A 447 20.91 20.63 -0.34
C LEU A 447 20.61 22.03 0.24
N PRO A 448 19.67 22.79 -0.34
CA PRO A 448 19.11 23.97 0.33
C PRO A 448 18.56 23.56 1.71
N ALA A 449 18.74 24.39 2.74
CA ALA A 449 18.43 24.08 4.14
C ALA A 449 16.96 23.73 4.47
N ASP A 450 16.07 23.66 3.47
CA ASP A 450 14.62 23.63 3.63
C ASP A 450 13.93 22.50 2.85
N VAL A 451 14.66 21.46 2.39
CA VAL A 451 14.01 20.33 1.70
C VAL A 451 13.19 19.53 2.71
N SER A 452 11.87 19.52 2.52
CA SER A 452 10.91 18.82 3.36
C SER A 452 10.16 17.75 2.58
N TYR A 453 10.13 16.53 3.10
CA TYR A 453 9.23 15.47 2.65
C TYR A 453 7.98 15.54 3.49
N LEU A 454 6.88 15.93 2.86
CA LEU A 454 5.62 16.15 3.57
C LEU A 454 4.62 15.06 3.19
N PHE A 455 4.22 14.26 4.17
CA PHE A 455 3.03 13.40 4.10
C PHE A 455 1.86 14.19 4.69
N GLY A 456 1.41 15.21 3.96
CA GLY A 456 0.70 16.37 4.52
C GLY A 456 -0.82 16.33 4.50
N ASN A 457 -1.40 15.79 3.41
CA ASN A 457 -2.81 16.01 3.08
C ASN A 457 -3.57 14.70 2.87
N LEU A 458 -3.30 13.70 3.71
CA LEU A 458 -3.96 12.41 3.63
C LEU A 458 -5.36 12.50 4.26
N THR A 459 -6.37 12.03 3.54
CA THR A 459 -7.75 11.90 4.07
C THR A 459 -7.94 10.64 4.90
N ALA A 460 -7.01 9.69 4.79
CA ALA A 460 -6.96 8.45 5.54
C ALA A 460 -5.60 8.28 6.23
N PRO A 461 -5.53 7.57 7.38
CA PRO A 461 -4.26 7.29 8.03
C PRO A 461 -3.30 6.50 7.13
N ILE A 462 -2.00 6.70 7.35
CA ILE A 462 -0.94 5.82 6.85
C ILE A 462 -1.06 4.49 7.58
N ALA A 463 -1.53 3.46 6.89
CA ALA A 463 -1.69 2.12 7.45
C ALA A 463 -0.39 1.31 7.27
N LEU A 464 0.19 0.88 8.39
CA LEU A 464 1.42 0.10 8.42
C LEU A 464 1.15 -1.28 9.04
N SER A 465 1.46 -2.34 8.28
CA SER A 465 1.29 -3.71 8.73
C SER A 465 2.39 -4.61 8.15
N ASN A 466 3.34 -5.07 8.97
CA ASN A 466 4.49 -5.88 8.52
C ASN A 466 5.37 -5.15 7.50
N SER A 467 5.46 -3.83 7.62
CA SER A 467 6.02 -2.98 6.57
C SER A 467 7.24 -2.20 7.03
N THR A 468 8.05 -1.79 6.05
CA THR A 468 9.26 -0.99 6.29
C THR A 468 9.14 0.35 5.57
N LEU A 469 9.39 1.43 6.31
CA LEU A 469 9.64 2.75 5.78
C LEU A 469 11.17 2.91 5.76
N GLU A 470 11.77 2.93 4.58
CA GLU A 470 13.22 3.02 4.40
C GLU A 470 13.59 4.40 3.86
N PHE A 471 14.40 5.12 4.62
CA PHE A 471 14.92 6.43 4.28
C PHE A 471 16.44 6.36 4.27
N ASP A 472 17.04 6.48 3.08
CA ASP A 472 18.48 6.33 2.87
C ASP A 472 19.06 7.51 2.06
N GLN A 473 20.33 7.85 2.34
CA GLN A 473 21.12 8.86 1.60
C GLN A 473 20.50 10.27 1.54
N PHE A 474 19.86 10.72 2.62
CA PHE A 474 19.43 12.12 2.73
C PHE A 474 20.57 12.97 3.27
N ALA A 475 21.03 13.98 2.52
CA ALA A 475 21.66 15.17 3.12
C ALA A 475 20.60 15.97 3.90
N ALA A 476 21.02 16.82 4.86
CA ALA A 476 20.15 17.62 5.76
C ALA A 476 18.70 17.84 5.24
N ALA A 477 17.75 17.10 5.79
CA ALA A 477 16.36 17.06 5.31
C ALA A 477 15.38 16.91 6.47
N ASN A 478 14.20 17.49 6.29
CA ASN A 478 13.08 17.31 7.21
C ASN A 478 12.12 16.25 6.64
N ILE A 479 11.85 15.20 7.40
CA ILE A 479 10.80 14.23 7.07
C ILE A 479 9.63 14.49 8.01
N ILE A 480 8.49 14.87 7.44
CA ILE A 480 7.33 15.34 8.18
C ILE A 480 6.11 14.48 7.80
N PHE A 481 5.55 13.81 8.80
CA PHE A 481 4.30 13.07 8.71
C PHE A 481 3.18 13.87 9.38
N ASP A 482 2.41 14.65 8.62
CA ASP A 482 1.22 15.34 9.17
C ASP A 482 -0.04 14.46 9.16
N GLY A 483 -0.10 13.48 8.27
CA GLY A 483 -1.16 12.47 8.27
C GLY A 483 -1.07 11.53 9.47
N ASP A 484 -2.23 11.12 9.99
CA ASP A 484 -2.32 10.11 11.05
C ASP A 484 -1.60 8.80 10.63
N ILE A 485 -0.99 8.11 11.60
CA ILE A 485 -0.29 6.84 11.38
C ILE A 485 -0.98 5.75 12.20
N ASN A 486 -1.26 4.61 11.56
CA ASN A 486 -1.77 3.41 12.21
C ASN A 486 -0.77 2.24 12.05
N ALA A 487 0.01 1.98 13.09
CA ALA A 487 0.93 0.86 13.18
C ALA A 487 0.23 -0.37 13.79
N SER A 488 -0.57 -1.06 12.98
CA SER A 488 -1.41 -2.18 13.46
C SER A 488 -0.62 -3.45 13.75
N ASN A 489 0.43 -3.73 12.97
CA ASN A 489 1.35 -4.87 13.17
C ASN A 489 2.80 -4.38 13.22
N THR A 490 3.73 -5.31 13.44
CA THR A 490 5.17 -5.01 13.49
C THR A 490 5.61 -4.26 12.23
N SER A 491 6.04 -3.01 12.39
CA SER A 491 6.52 -2.19 11.28
C SER A 491 7.77 -1.45 11.72
N SER A 492 8.60 -1.06 10.75
CA SER A 492 9.85 -0.37 11.04
C SER A 492 9.99 0.89 10.22
N LEU A 493 10.62 1.88 10.84
CA LEU A 493 11.17 3.07 10.23
C LEU A 493 12.68 2.95 10.30
N ASN A 494 13.31 2.73 9.15
CA ASN A 494 14.75 2.64 9.01
C ASN A 494 15.25 3.94 8.41
N TYR A 495 16.07 4.65 9.17
CA TYR A 495 16.63 5.93 8.76
C TYR A 495 18.16 5.86 8.80
N VAL A 496 18.78 6.07 7.64
CA VAL A 496 20.24 6.20 7.53
C VAL A 496 20.55 7.68 7.40
N ALA A 497 21.09 8.28 8.46
CA ALA A 497 21.51 9.67 8.45
C ALA A 497 22.84 9.82 7.69
N ASP A 498 22.93 10.86 6.86
CA ASP A 498 24.19 11.35 6.28
C ASP A 498 24.57 12.70 6.91
N ASN A 499 25.48 13.47 6.30
CA ASN A 499 25.95 14.72 6.86
C ASN A 499 24.84 15.79 6.97
N GLY A 500 24.66 16.32 8.19
CA GLY A 500 23.85 17.51 8.50
C GLY A 500 22.78 17.25 9.56
N ALA A 501 22.13 18.31 10.04
CA ALA A 501 20.99 18.19 10.95
C ALA A 501 19.75 17.68 10.21
N HIS A 502 19.10 16.65 10.74
CA HIS A 502 17.82 16.15 10.22
C HIS A 502 16.74 16.22 11.28
N THR A 503 15.51 16.52 10.84
CA THR A 503 14.32 16.46 11.69
C THR A 503 13.39 15.40 11.13
N LEU A 504 12.97 14.48 11.99
CA LEU A 504 11.87 13.59 11.72
C LEU A 504 10.70 13.99 12.62
N ALA A 505 9.61 14.45 12.04
CA ALA A 505 8.44 14.91 12.78
C ALA A 505 7.21 14.06 12.45
N MET A 506 6.61 13.47 13.48
CA MET A 506 5.33 12.77 13.41
C MET A 506 4.26 13.69 14.01
N ASN A 507 3.71 14.56 13.16
CA ASN A 507 2.70 15.55 13.52
C ASN A 507 1.27 14.98 13.53
N GLY A 508 1.01 13.95 12.73
CA GLY A 508 -0.24 13.19 12.79
C GLY A 508 -0.36 12.35 14.06
N ASN A 509 -1.58 11.90 14.37
CA ASN A 509 -1.82 11.04 15.53
C ASN A 509 -1.28 9.63 15.28
N LEU A 510 -0.62 9.06 16.29
CA LEU A 510 -0.18 7.66 16.27
C LEU A 510 -1.22 6.75 16.92
N THR A 511 -1.59 5.68 16.23
CA THR A 511 -2.50 4.62 16.70
C THR A 511 -1.96 3.23 16.34
N GLY A 512 -2.55 2.19 16.94
CA GLY A 512 -2.22 0.80 16.63
C GLY A 512 -1.74 0.00 17.84
N LEU A 513 -1.53 -1.29 17.60
CA LEU A 513 -1.23 -2.33 18.60
C LEU A 513 0.09 -3.06 18.32
N GLY A 514 0.66 -2.89 17.12
CA GLY A 514 1.87 -3.58 16.69
C GLY A 514 3.14 -3.03 17.33
N THR A 515 4.29 -3.62 17.03
CA THR A 515 5.58 -3.01 17.36
C THR A 515 5.95 -1.97 16.30
N PHE A 516 6.22 -0.73 16.68
CA PHE A 516 6.78 0.27 15.77
C PHE A 516 8.24 0.49 16.14
N SER A 517 9.14 -0.01 15.29
CA SER A 517 10.59 0.09 15.51
C SER A 517 11.15 1.28 14.75
N ILE A 518 11.96 2.08 15.42
CA ILE A 518 12.70 3.17 14.82
C ILE A 518 14.16 2.76 14.89
N ASN A 519 14.73 2.48 13.73
CA ASN A 519 16.10 2.02 13.56
C ASN A 519 16.86 3.16 12.89
N MET A 520 17.78 3.78 13.63
CA MET A 520 18.59 4.87 13.09
C MET A 520 20.05 4.45 13.04
N SER A 521 20.70 4.67 11.90
CA SER A 521 22.14 4.47 11.76
C SER A 521 22.79 5.69 11.14
N GLU A 522 23.98 6.04 11.59
CA GLU A 522 24.76 7.15 11.04
C GLU A 522 25.90 6.60 10.16
N ASN A 523 26.07 7.17 8.96
CA ASN A 523 27.24 6.86 8.12
C ASN A 523 28.45 7.77 8.41
N ASN A 524 28.28 8.86 9.18
CA ASN A 524 29.30 9.88 9.49
C ASN A 524 29.10 10.48 10.92
N THR A 525 29.86 11.50 11.31
CA THR A 525 29.91 12.01 12.71
C THR A 525 28.54 12.42 13.26
N PRO A 526 28.24 12.14 14.55
CA PRO A 526 26.93 12.38 15.15
C PRO A 526 26.59 13.88 15.20
N GLU A 527 25.68 14.31 14.33
CA GLU A 527 24.92 15.55 14.50
C GLU A 527 23.51 15.18 14.99
N SER A 528 22.92 15.98 15.88
CA SER A 528 21.70 15.56 16.60
C SER A 528 20.53 15.33 15.65
N LEU A 529 20.17 14.07 15.43
CA LEU A 529 18.91 13.70 14.82
C LEU A 529 17.79 13.84 15.85
N GLY A 530 16.86 14.75 15.56
CA GLY A 530 15.66 14.96 16.36
C GLY A 530 14.46 14.23 15.77
N LEU A 531 13.95 13.22 16.47
CA LEU A 531 12.63 12.66 16.23
C LEU A 531 11.64 13.36 17.16
N SER A 532 10.51 13.84 16.65
CA SER A 532 9.44 14.41 17.47
C SER A 532 8.09 13.74 17.21
N PHE A 533 7.35 13.49 18.28
CA PHE A 533 5.94 13.08 18.25
C PHE A 533 5.06 14.25 18.72
N ASN A 534 4.27 14.81 17.80
CA ASN A 534 3.51 16.04 18.01
C ASN A 534 1.99 15.87 17.83
N GLY A 535 1.50 14.66 17.52
CA GLY A 535 0.07 14.36 17.37
C GLY A 535 -0.77 14.77 18.58
N THR A 536 -1.96 15.33 18.37
CA THR A 536 -2.76 15.93 19.46
C THR A 536 -3.66 14.93 20.20
N ALA A 537 -3.91 13.76 19.61
CA ALA A 537 -4.84 12.75 20.09
C ALA A 537 -4.31 11.32 19.83
N ASN A 538 -3.05 11.06 20.19
CA ASN A 538 -2.47 9.73 20.04
C ASN A 538 -3.17 8.69 20.94
N ASN A 539 -3.33 7.47 20.43
CA ASN A 539 -3.89 6.33 21.16
C ASN A 539 -3.15 5.03 20.82
N TYR A 540 -1.83 5.13 20.70
CA TYR A 540 -0.95 4.01 20.46
C TYR A 540 -0.81 3.16 21.72
N THR A 541 -1.00 1.85 21.58
CA THR A 541 -1.00 0.89 22.70
C THR A 541 -0.05 -0.29 22.45
N GLY A 542 0.68 -0.24 21.34
CA GLY A 542 1.72 -1.21 20.98
C GLY A 542 3.06 -0.96 21.67
N THR A 543 4.12 -1.45 21.04
CA THR A 543 5.50 -1.30 21.53
C THR A 543 6.30 -0.35 20.63
N MET A 544 6.80 0.74 21.19
CA MET A 544 7.80 1.59 20.56
C MET A 544 9.20 1.02 20.83
N SER A 545 9.95 0.68 19.79
CA SER A 545 11.34 0.22 19.91
C SER A 545 12.27 1.26 19.30
N LEU A 546 13.23 1.75 20.08
CA LEU A 546 14.28 2.66 19.64
C LEU A 546 15.59 1.89 19.55
N ASN A 547 16.20 1.88 18.36
CA ASN A 547 17.36 1.05 18.06
C ASN A 547 18.41 1.81 17.23
N GLY A 548 19.65 1.30 17.27
CA GLY A 548 20.76 1.79 16.47
C GLY A 548 21.62 2.82 17.22
N ASP A 549 22.05 3.86 16.51
CA ASP A 549 22.99 4.88 17.01
C ASP A 549 22.32 5.91 17.94
N ALA A 550 23.08 6.90 18.41
CA ALA A 550 22.59 7.90 19.35
C ALA A 550 21.71 8.95 18.64
N TYR A 551 20.47 9.11 19.07
CA TYR A 551 19.57 10.17 18.60
C TYR A 551 18.61 10.61 19.71
N ILE A 552 17.96 11.75 19.51
CA ILE A 552 17.02 12.34 20.46
C ILE A 552 15.58 12.07 20.00
N VAL A 553 14.74 11.64 20.95
CA VAL A 553 13.30 11.46 20.74
C VAL A 553 12.54 12.38 21.68
N ASP A 554 11.84 13.36 21.12
CA ASP A 554 10.95 14.26 21.83
C ASP A 554 9.49 13.79 21.74
N VAL A 555 8.94 13.34 22.87
CA VAL A 555 7.54 12.96 23.02
C VAL A 555 6.80 14.16 23.61
N ASN A 556 6.32 15.05 22.73
CA ASN A 556 5.70 16.32 23.14
C ASN A 556 4.26 16.16 23.64
N THR A 557 3.58 15.11 23.17
CA THR A 557 2.23 14.73 23.61
C THR A 557 2.20 13.26 23.99
N PRO A 558 1.36 12.84 24.96
CA PRO A 558 1.24 11.43 25.31
C PRO A 558 0.89 10.59 24.08
N LEU A 559 1.63 9.50 23.85
CA LEU A 559 1.37 8.59 22.72
C LEU A 559 0.17 7.68 22.92
N GLY A 560 -0.36 7.57 24.14
CA GLY A 560 -1.36 6.57 24.52
C GLY A 560 -0.84 5.74 25.69
N GLN A 561 -0.92 4.41 25.59
CA GLN A 561 -0.46 3.45 26.62
C GLN A 561 0.64 2.52 26.08
N ALA A 562 1.61 3.10 25.36
CA ALA A 562 2.67 2.36 24.70
C ALA A 562 3.66 1.73 25.69
N SER A 563 4.24 0.59 25.31
CA SER A 563 5.47 0.07 25.92
C SER A 563 6.69 0.62 25.17
N TRP A 564 7.78 0.89 25.87
CA TRP A 564 9.01 1.45 25.32
C TRP A 564 10.21 0.53 25.55
N SER A 565 10.96 0.29 24.48
CA SER A 565 12.23 -0.45 24.48
C SER A 565 13.33 0.41 23.86
N VAL A 566 14.26 0.88 24.68
CA VAL A 566 15.39 1.71 24.25
C VAL A 566 16.66 0.87 24.31
N THR A 567 17.18 0.45 23.16
CA THR A 567 18.20 -0.62 23.12
C THR A 567 19.64 -0.12 23.04
N GLY A 568 19.86 1.18 22.84
CA GLY A 568 21.19 1.78 22.73
C GLY A 568 21.29 3.17 23.38
N PRO A 569 22.19 4.04 22.89
CA PRO A 569 22.52 5.33 23.50
C PRO A 569 21.49 6.44 23.22
N GLN A 570 20.23 6.10 22.96
CA GLN A 570 19.20 7.08 22.64
C GLN A 570 18.82 7.92 23.87
N THR A 571 18.46 9.18 23.62
CA THR A 571 17.85 10.07 24.61
C THR A 571 16.36 10.18 24.34
N LEU A 572 15.54 9.75 25.30
CA LEU A 572 14.08 9.78 25.24
C LEU A 572 13.54 10.87 26.16
N ASN A 573 13.00 11.94 25.61
CA ASN A 573 12.45 13.07 26.34
C ASN A 573 10.91 13.01 26.37
N PHE A 574 10.32 13.05 27.56
CA PHE A 574 8.89 13.25 27.77
C PHE A 574 8.64 14.72 28.13
N ASN A 575 7.94 15.44 27.25
CA ASN A 575 7.77 16.90 27.31
C ASN A 575 6.28 17.30 27.47
N GLY A 576 6.01 18.60 27.55
CA GLY A 576 4.70 19.22 27.36
C GLY A 576 3.84 19.39 28.62
N ALA A 577 4.43 19.25 29.82
CA ALA A 577 3.70 19.30 31.10
C ALA A 577 2.49 18.34 31.17
N ASN A 578 2.59 17.19 30.48
CA ASN A 578 1.55 16.17 30.37
C ASN A 578 1.81 14.97 31.28
N THR A 579 0.78 14.15 31.49
CA THR A 579 0.96 12.79 32.01
C THR A 579 1.19 11.81 30.85
N HIS A 580 2.42 11.31 30.73
CA HIS A 580 2.78 10.27 29.76
C HIS A 580 2.58 8.89 30.38
N VAL A 581 1.69 8.08 29.79
CA VAL A 581 1.40 6.73 30.29
C VAL A 581 2.20 5.70 29.50
N VAL A 582 3.13 5.04 30.19
CA VAL A 582 4.02 4.02 29.64
C VAL A 582 3.75 2.70 30.34
N THR A 583 3.25 1.70 29.61
CA THR A 583 2.83 0.41 30.20
C THR A 583 4.03 -0.46 30.60
N ALA A 584 5.12 -0.36 29.86
CA ALA A 584 6.42 -0.89 30.25
C ALA A 584 7.55 -0.02 29.72
N LEU A 585 8.64 0.11 30.50
CA LEU A 585 9.82 0.89 30.11
C LEU A 585 11.09 0.06 30.31
N SER A 586 11.79 -0.22 29.23
CA SER A 586 13.11 -0.84 29.26
C SER A 586 14.13 0.04 28.55
N SER A 587 15.31 0.21 29.15
CA SER A 587 16.36 1.05 28.57
C SER A 587 17.76 0.47 28.79
N ALA A 588 18.66 0.68 27.82
CA ALA A 588 20.06 0.30 27.92
C ALA A 588 20.84 1.23 28.87
N ALA A 589 21.98 0.76 29.39
CA ALA A 589 22.75 1.50 30.40
C ALA A 589 23.30 2.85 29.91
N ASN A 590 23.53 2.99 28.61
CA ASN A 590 24.00 4.22 27.97
C ASN A 590 22.87 5.11 27.43
N SER A 591 21.60 4.75 27.66
CA SER A 591 20.45 5.58 27.33
C SER A 591 20.21 6.68 28.37
N ILE A 592 19.45 7.70 27.99
CA ILE A 592 18.93 8.72 28.90
C ILE A 592 17.42 8.80 28.72
N VAL A 593 16.67 8.84 29.82
CA VAL A 593 15.21 9.08 29.82
C VAL A 593 14.93 10.38 30.57
N ASN A 594 14.43 11.43 29.93
CA ASN A 594 14.15 12.70 30.58
C ASN A 594 12.66 12.92 30.81
N ILE A 595 12.30 13.43 31.99
CA ILE A 595 10.99 13.98 32.32
C ILE A 595 11.16 15.50 32.37
N THR A 596 11.10 16.14 31.21
CA THR A 596 11.77 17.43 30.98
C THR A 596 11.18 18.57 31.81
N ASP A 597 9.85 18.74 31.76
CA ASP A 597 9.15 19.86 32.41
C ASP A 597 8.69 19.50 33.82
N ALA A 598 8.70 20.47 34.74
CA ALA A 598 8.24 20.28 36.13
C ALA A 598 6.76 19.84 36.25
N GLY A 599 5.93 20.20 35.26
CA GLY A 599 4.54 19.76 35.18
C GLY A 599 4.35 18.36 34.56
N THR A 600 5.39 17.80 33.95
CA THR A 600 5.31 16.48 33.30
C THR A 600 5.32 15.37 34.34
N THR A 601 4.47 14.37 34.15
CA THR A 601 4.48 13.13 34.93
C THR A 601 4.72 11.94 34.01
N LEU A 602 5.78 11.19 34.25
CA LEU A 602 6.01 9.91 33.62
C LEU A 602 5.32 8.82 34.46
N GLN A 603 4.12 8.41 34.03
CA GLN A 603 3.40 7.30 34.64
C GLN A 603 3.87 5.99 34.01
N VAL A 604 4.55 5.15 34.78
CA VAL A 604 5.18 3.91 34.31
C VAL A 604 4.56 2.66 34.92
N GLY A 605 4.53 1.61 34.11
CA GLY A 605 4.21 0.26 34.52
C GLY A 605 5.46 -0.52 34.93
N ALA A 606 5.66 -1.73 34.39
CA ALA A 606 6.79 -2.59 34.76
C ALA A 606 8.02 -2.33 33.85
N GLY A 607 9.21 -2.76 34.25
CA GLY A 607 10.38 -2.66 33.37
C GLY A 607 11.73 -2.56 34.07
N THR A 608 12.76 -2.22 33.30
CA THR A 608 14.14 -2.09 33.78
C THR A 608 14.80 -0.93 33.06
N VAL A 609 15.06 0.14 33.81
CA VAL A 609 15.72 1.34 33.32
C VAL A 609 17.17 1.27 33.78
N ASN A 610 18.07 0.91 32.87
CA ASN A 610 19.50 0.84 33.18
C ASN A 610 20.20 2.19 33.00
N GLY A 611 19.64 3.05 32.12
CA GLY A 611 20.08 4.43 31.95
C GLY A 611 19.60 5.34 33.09
N ALA A 612 20.05 6.59 33.09
CA ALA A 612 19.58 7.59 34.06
C ALA A 612 18.23 8.17 33.64
N ILE A 613 17.33 8.39 34.61
CA ILE A 613 16.17 9.27 34.46
C ILE A 613 16.54 10.69 34.90
N GLY A 614 16.40 11.68 34.02
CA GLY A 614 16.71 13.10 34.29
C GLY A 614 15.49 14.03 34.17
N GLY A 615 15.72 15.34 34.32
CA GLY A 615 14.72 16.39 34.09
C GLY A 615 14.08 16.97 35.36
N SER A 616 13.02 17.76 35.22
CA SER A 616 12.36 18.44 36.35
C SER A 616 11.03 17.80 36.78
N GLY A 617 10.49 16.87 36.00
CA GLY A 617 9.17 16.29 36.21
C GLY A 617 9.12 15.11 37.19
N ASN A 618 7.92 14.54 37.33
CA ASN A 618 7.57 13.56 38.36
C ASN A 618 7.56 12.12 37.81
N LEU A 619 7.99 11.17 38.62
CA LEU A 619 7.91 9.73 38.34
C LEU A 619 6.74 9.11 39.12
N LEU A 620 5.81 8.46 38.43
CA LEU A 620 4.64 7.80 39.01
C LEU A 620 4.58 6.33 38.59
N LYS A 621 4.64 5.39 39.53
CA LYS A 621 4.50 3.95 39.27
C LYS A 621 3.09 3.49 39.60
N THR A 622 2.35 2.90 38.64
CA THR A 622 0.94 2.50 38.86
C THR A 622 0.62 1.02 38.64
N SER A 623 1.41 0.28 37.85
CA SER A 623 1.13 -1.15 37.61
C SER A 623 1.53 -2.05 38.79
N THR A 624 1.03 -3.27 38.87
CA THR A 624 1.40 -4.24 39.92
C THR A 624 2.79 -4.86 39.76
N GLY A 625 3.41 -4.72 38.59
CA GLY A 625 4.75 -5.28 38.32
C GLY A 625 5.90 -4.49 38.95
N ILE A 626 7.12 -4.95 38.69
CA ILE A 626 8.36 -4.34 39.18
C ILE A 626 8.89 -3.34 38.14
N LEU A 627 9.26 -2.14 38.58
CA LEU A 627 10.15 -1.23 37.86
C LEU A 627 11.52 -1.26 38.54
N ALA A 628 12.55 -1.74 37.85
CA ALA A 628 13.93 -1.65 38.32
C ALA A 628 14.58 -0.36 37.79
N LEU A 629 15.17 0.41 38.70
CA LEU A 629 15.97 1.60 38.41
C LEU A 629 17.42 1.26 38.73
N ASP A 630 18.17 0.86 37.71
CA ASP A 630 19.55 0.37 37.84
C ASP A 630 20.58 1.45 37.42
N GLY A 631 20.12 2.66 37.08
CA GLY A 631 20.94 3.86 36.89
C GLY A 631 20.69 4.91 37.99
N VAL A 632 21.66 5.82 38.20
CA VAL A 632 21.50 6.97 39.12
C VAL A 632 20.60 8.01 38.48
N ASN A 633 19.44 8.27 39.07
CA ASN A 633 18.43 9.16 38.51
C ASN A 633 18.55 10.56 39.11
N THR A 634 18.51 11.56 38.23
CA THR A 634 18.77 12.98 38.55
C THR A 634 17.55 13.87 38.36
N TYR A 635 16.36 13.29 38.14
CA TYR A 635 15.13 14.07 38.04
C TYR A 635 14.78 14.77 39.35
N LEU A 636 14.26 16.00 39.26
CA LEU A 636 14.02 16.87 40.41
C LEU A 636 12.57 16.86 40.93
N GLY A 637 11.64 16.19 40.23
CA GLY A 637 10.25 16.05 40.68
C GLY A 637 10.06 14.96 41.73
N SER A 638 8.80 14.67 42.06
CA SER A 638 8.47 13.65 43.06
C SER A 638 8.56 12.22 42.50
N THR A 639 8.74 11.27 43.41
CA THR A 639 8.61 9.83 43.15
C THR A 639 7.39 9.32 43.90
N LYS A 640 6.37 8.82 43.19
CA LYS A 640 5.18 8.20 43.79
C LYS A 640 5.03 6.76 43.34
N ILE A 641 4.82 5.86 44.30
CA ILE A 641 4.50 4.46 44.05
C ILE A 641 3.05 4.22 44.46
N SER A 642 2.17 4.09 43.46
CA SER A 642 0.74 3.84 43.66
C SER A 642 0.32 2.42 43.28
N GLY A 643 1.23 1.65 42.68
CA GLY A 643 1.05 0.21 42.45
C GLY A 643 2.38 -0.54 42.35
N GLY A 644 2.38 -1.80 42.78
CA GLY A 644 3.50 -2.72 42.58
C GLY A 644 4.77 -2.32 43.34
N THR A 645 5.93 -2.48 42.68
CA THR A 645 7.25 -2.29 43.31
C THR A 645 8.15 -1.40 42.45
N ILE A 646 8.86 -0.47 43.08
CA ILE A 646 10.11 0.10 42.52
C ILE A 646 11.28 -0.58 43.23
N ASN A 647 12.23 -1.08 42.45
CA ASN A 647 13.49 -1.60 42.94
C ASN A 647 14.63 -0.64 42.57
N LEU A 648 15.34 -0.13 43.56
CA LEU A 648 16.51 0.72 43.41
C LEU A 648 17.75 -0.18 43.34
N GLY A 649 18.36 -0.30 42.16
CA GLY A 649 19.44 -1.24 41.88
C GLY A 649 20.85 -0.65 41.98
N VAL A 650 20.97 0.61 42.36
CA VAL A 650 22.23 1.32 42.60
C VAL A 650 22.10 2.22 43.82
N ALA A 651 23.22 2.60 44.43
CA ALA A 651 23.24 3.58 45.51
C ALA A 651 22.71 4.94 45.02
N ASP A 652 22.00 5.65 45.90
CA ASP A 652 21.45 6.98 45.63
C ASP A 652 20.58 7.05 44.36
N ALA A 653 19.89 5.97 44.03
CA ALA A 653 19.17 5.82 42.77
C ALA A 653 18.16 6.94 42.52
N ILE A 654 17.51 7.49 43.56
CA ILE A 654 16.53 8.59 43.44
C ILE A 654 16.79 9.74 44.41
N ALA A 655 18.05 9.93 44.83
CA ALA A 655 18.44 10.92 45.84
C ALA A 655 18.12 12.38 45.44
N ALA A 656 18.08 12.66 44.14
CA ALA A 656 17.75 13.99 43.60
C ALA A 656 16.24 14.29 43.60
N SER A 657 15.38 13.28 43.74
CA SER A 657 13.93 13.46 43.68
C SER A 657 13.43 14.31 44.85
N LYS A 658 12.48 15.20 44.61
CA LYS A 658 12.00 16.17 45.61
C LYS A 658 11.33 15.52 46.81
N SER A 659 10.60 14.44 46.60
CA SER A 659 9.86 13.73 47.65
C SER A 659 9.58 12.30 47.23
N VAL A 660 9.45 11.39 48.20
CA VAL A 660 9.12 9.98 47.94
C VAL A 660 7.85 9.57 48.69
N GLU A 661 6.81 9.17 47.96
CA GLU A 661 5.55 8.65 48.51
C GLU A 661 5.37 7.18 48.12
N VAL A 662 5.25 6.31 49.14
CA VAL A 662 5.04 4.87 48.95
C VAL A 662 3.62 4.52 49.43
N ASP A 663 2.65 4.41 48.53
CA ASP A 663 1.25 4.17 48.88
C ASP A 663 1.05 2.77 49.51
N VAL A 664 -0.12 2.59 50.14
CA VAL A 664 -0.53 1.30 50.71
C VAL A 664 -0.45 0.17 49.68
N ASN A 665 -0.05 -1.03 50.12
CA ASN A 665 0.13 -2.22 49.28
C ASN A 665 1.17 -2.08 48.16
N THR A 666 2.06 -1.09 48.24
CA THR A 666 3.20 -0.95 47.33
C THR A 666 4.53 -1.20 48.05
N THR A 667 5.60 -1.35 47.29
CA THR A 667 6.95 -1.60 47.85
C THR A 667 8.02 -0.74 47.19
N LEU A 668 8.90 -0.18 48.00
CA LEU A 668 10.19 0.36 47.59
C LEU A 668 11.29 -0.59 48.07
N GLY A 669 11.93 -1.31 47.16
CA GLY A 669 13.03 -2.21 47.46
C GLY A 669 14.38 -1.58 47.17
N MET A 670 15.26 -1.51 48.16
CA MET A 670 16.59 -0.90 48.03
C MET A 670 17.68 -1.89 47.59
N LYS A 671 17.34 -3.18 47.48
CA LYS A 671 18.27 -4.26 47.03
C LYS A 671 19.64 -4.27 47.73
N SER A 672 19.73 -3.82 48.98
CA SER A 672 20.97 -3.68 49.75
C SER A 672 21.92 -2.55 49.31
N PHE A 673 21.43 -1.56 48.57
CA PHE A 673 22.14 -0.33 48.26
C PHE A 673 21.70 0.81 49.18
N ASP A 674 22.63 1.67 49.55
CA ASP A 674 22.35 2.86 50.36
C ASP A 674 21.49 3.84 49.57
N GLN A 675 20.49 4.42 50.21
CA GLN A 675 19.56 5.38 49.59
C GLN A 675 19.36 6.61 50.44
N VAL A 676 19.30 7.76 49.79
CA VAL A 676 18.74 9.00 50.34
C VAL A 676 17.33 9.19 49.78
N LEU A 677 16.33 9.29 50.66
CA LEU A 677 14.94 9.60 50.29
C LEU A 677 14.54 10.95 50.87
N GLN A 678 14.18 11.89 50.00
CA GLN A 678 13.69 13.21 50.39
C GLN A 678 12.22 13.13 50.83
N ASP A 679 11.87 13.84 51.90
CA ASP A 679 10.50 14.06 52.38
C ASP A 679 9.59 12.81 52.31
N LEU A 680 10.08 11.69 52.85
CA LEU A 680 9.42 10.39 52.83
C LEU A 680 8.01 10.42 53.45
N THR A 681 7.01 9.96 52.70
CA THR A 681 5.60 9.78 53.13
C THR A 681 5.02 8.44 52.64
N GLY A 682 3.84 8.08 53.16
CA GLY A 682 3.04 6.96 52.63
C GLY A 682 2.78 5.83 53.63
N ALA A 683 2.23 4.73 53.13
CA ALA A 683 1.71 3.60 53.92
C ALA A 683 2.21 2.22 53.44
N GLY A 684 3.09 2.19 52.43
CA GLY A 684 3.60 0.95 51.84
C GLY A 684 4.78 0.34 52.59
N THR A 685 5.53 -0.53 51.93
CA THR A 685 6.68 -1.22 52.54
C THR A 685 8.00 -0.73 51.95
N ILE A 686 8.99 -0.50 52.79
CA ILE A 686 10.39 -0.29 52.39
C ILE A 686 11.20 -1.53 52.79
N THR A 687 11.87 -2.16 51.83
CA THR A 687 12.76 -3.31 52.06
C THR A 687 14.21 -2.90 51.78
N MET A 688 15.00 -2.74 52.83
CA MET A 688 16.33 -2.15 52.75
C MET A 688 17.41 -3.17 52.34
N GLY A 689 17.23 -4.45 52.69
CA GLY A 689 18.34 -5.41 52.65
C GLY A 689 19.40 -4.98 53.67
N SER A 690 20.68 -5.00 53.27
CA SER A 690 21.78 -4.48 54.09
C SER A 690 22.19 -3.03 53.78
N GLY A 691 21.46 -2.32 52.92
CA GLY A 691 21.77 -0.94 52.56
C GLY A 691 21.11 0.05 53.52
N ASP A 692 21.76 1.19 53.73
CA ASP A 692 21.32 2.21 54.67
C ASP A 692 20.23 3.10 54.07
N LEU A 693 19.21 3.43 54.85
CA LEU A 693 18.16 4.37 54.48
C LEU A 693 18.40 5.71 55.18
N THR A 694 18.85 6.71 54.42
CA THR A 694 18.86 8.10 54.86
C THR A 694 17.52 8.75 54.52
N ALA A 695 16.65 8.92 55.51
CA ALA A 695 15.43 9.69 55.38
C ALA A 695 15.73 11.18 55.64
N GLN A 696 15.78 11.97 54.56
CA GLN A 696 16.07 13.40 54.61
C GLN A 696 14.76 14.19 54.51
N ASN A 697 14.16 14.48 55.65
CA ASN A 697 12.90 15.22 55.72
C ASN A 697 13.17 16.67 56.10
N THR A 698 12.90 17.58 55.17
CA THR A 698 12.91 19.03 55.40
C THR A 698 11.53 19.55 55.78
N ALA A 699 10.47 18.88 55.32
CA ALA A 699 9.09 19.07 55.76
C ALA A 699 8.70 18.04 56.84
N ASP A 700 7.62 18.35 57.57
CA ASP A 700 6.99 17.39 58.47
C ASP A 700 6.22 16.35 57.66
N THR A 701 6.54 15.07 57.84
CA THR A 701 5.95 13.97 57.08
C THR A 701 5.47 12.83 57.98
N LEU A 702 4.55 12.03 57.44
CA LEU A 702 4.01 10.83 58.08
C LEU A 702 4.24 9.62 57.16
N PHE A 703 4.94 8.62 57.70
CA PHE A 703 5.06 7.30 57.10
C PHE A 703 4.40 6.26 58.02
N THR A 704 3.25 5.75 57.58
CA THR A 704 2.47 4.72 58.30
C THR A 704 2.83 3.30 57.86
N GLY A 705 3.75 3.19 56.90
CA GLY A 705 4.21 1.95 56.31
C GLY A 705 5.28 1.22 57.14
N LYS A 706 5.67 0.03 56.67
CA LYS A 706 6.69 -0.81 57.30
C LYS A 706 8.08 -0.56 56.69
N ILE A 707 9.10 -0.40 57.53
CA ILE A 707 10.51 -0.39 57.14
C ILE A 707 11.18 -1.65 57.66
N SER A 708 11.88 -2.38 56.80
CA SER A 708 12.54 -3.64 57.18
C SER A 708 13.87 -3.87 56.48
N GLY A 709 14.85 -4.40 57.21
CA GLY A 709 16.18 -4.76 56.71
C GLY A 709 17.21 -4.81 57.84
N THR A 710 18.46 -5.04 57.50
CA THR A 710 19.59 -5.00 58.43
C THR A 710 20.44 -3.73 58.29
N GLY A 711 20.22 -2.93 57.24
CA GLY A 711 20.86 -1.62 57.09
C GLY A 711 20.29 -0.57 58.05
N ASP A 712 21.02 0.53 58.21
CA ASP A 712 20.75 1.55 59.21
C ASP A 712 19.67 2.53 58.75
N LEU A 713 18.87 3.03 59.70
CA LEU A 713 17.93 4.12 59.47
C LEU A 713 18.53 5.43 59.96
N ILE A 714 18.78 6.37 59.05
CA ILE A 714 19.43 7.64 59.34
C ILE A 714 18.44 8.79 59.06
N LYS A 715 17.97 9.46 60.11
CA LYS A 715 17.12 10.66 59.98
C LYS A 715 17.96 11.92 59.86
N THR A 716 17.79 12.65 58.76
CA THR A 716 18.38 13.97 58.52
C THR A 716 17.30 14.98 58.11
N GLY A 717 17.69 16.24 57.88
CA GLY A 717 16.77 17.34 57.56
C GLY A 717 16.04 17.90 58.78
N THR A 718 15.52 19.13 58.66
CA THR A 718 14.96 19.91 59.77
C THR A 718 13.55 19.49 60.19
N GLY A 719 12.80 18.79 59.33
CA GLY A 719 11.41 18.42 59.58
C GLY A 719 11.25 17.21 60.50
N VAL A 720 10.01 16.95 60.89
CA VAL A 720 9.59 15.78 61.67
C VAL A 720 9.29 14.61 60.73
N LEU A 721 9.97 13.47 60.87
CA LEU A 721 9.51 12.20 60.28
C LEU A 721 8.72 11.43 61.33
N THR A 722 7.42 11.30 61.14
CA THR A 722 6.57 10.47 62.01
C THR A 722 6.45 9.06 61.44
N LEU A 723 6.88 8.06 62.21
CA LEU A 723 6.76 6.64 61.87
C LEU A 723 5.64 6.01 62.69
N SER A 724 4.56 5.56 62.06
CA SER A 724 3.45 4.90 62.77
C SER A 724 3.18 3.45 62.32
N GLY A 725 3.98 2.92 61.39
CA GLY A 725 3.83 1.56 60.91
C GLY A 725 4.21 0.51 61.94
N LEU A 726 3.60 -0.66 61.84
CA LEU A 726 3.84 -1.78 62.75
C LEU A 726 5.02 -2.64 62.29
N THR A 727 5.68 -3.34 63.22
CA THR A 727 6.70 -4.37 62.92
C THR A 727 7.92 -3.86 62.16
N ASN A 728 8.34 -2.61 62.41
CA ASN A 728 9.59 -2.10 61.87
C ASN A 728 10.77 -2.87 62.47
N SER A 729 11.74 -3.22 61.62
CA SER A 729 12.95 -3.94 62.02
C SER A 729 14.10 -3.47 61.15
N VAL A 730 14.99 -2.67 61.71
CA VAL A 730 16.11 -2.04 61.00
C VAL A 730 17.44 -2.38 61.69
N GLY A 731 18.56 -1.98 61.06
CA GLY A 731 19.88 -1.91 61.67
C GLY A 731 19.94 -0.87 62.79
N ALA A 732 21.03 -0.13 62.93
CA ALA A 732 21.10 0.98 63.87
C ALA A 732 20.20 2.12 63.40
N THR A 733 19.67 2.91 64.34
CA THR A 733 18.87 4.10 64.06
C THR A 733 19.62 5.33 64.55
N SER A 734 19.94 6.26 63.64
CA SER A 734 20.62 7.52 63.97
C SER A 734 19.73 8.72 63.65
N VAL A 735 19.54 9.61 64.60
CA VAL A 735 18.84 10.89 64.41
C VAL A 735 19.88 12.00 64.39
N ASN A 736 20.20 12.49 63.18
CA ASN A 736 21.26 13.47 62.95
C ASN A 736 20.75 14.91 62.94
N ALA A 737 19.50 15.12 62.52
CA ALA A 737 18.85 16.44 62.50
C ALA A 737 17.31 16.33 62.54
N GLY A 738 16.66 17.40 63.00
CA GLY A 738 15.19 17.47 63.12
C GLY A 738 14.65 16.48 64.15
N THR A 739 13.44 15.96 63.91
CA THR A 739 12.78 15.02 64.82
C THR A 739 12.45 13.70 64.13
N LEU A 740 12.78 12.58 64.77
CA LEU A 740 12.21 11.27 64.46
C LEU A 740 11.13 10.95 65.50
N HIS A 741 9.86 10.92 65.08
CA HIS A 741 8.73 10.65 65.95
C HIS A 741 8.22 9.22 65.78
N PHE A 742 8.48 8.38 66.77
CA PHE A 742 7.92 7.04 66.91
C PHE A 742 6.48 7.13 67.42
N ALA A 743 5.53 6.86 66.53
CA ALA A 743 4.09 6.91 66.77
C ALA A 743 3.39 5.55 66.56
N GLN A 744 4.16 4.48 66.31
CA GLN A 744 3.62 3.14 66.12
C GLN A 744 2.97 2.57 67.37
N ILE A 745 2.14 1.54 67.21
CA ILE A 745 1.63 0.74 68.32
C ILE A 745 2.57 -0.46 68.50
N GLY A 746 3.25 -0.53 69.66
CA GLY A 746 4.21 -1.60 69.96
C GLY A 746 5.64 -1.29 69.50
N ASP A 747 6.39 -2.36 69.21
CA ASP A 747 7.85 -2.30 69.08
C ASP A 747 8.31 -1.77 67.71
N PHE A 748 9.26 -0.82 67.75
CA PHE A 748 10.21 -0.54 66.68
C PHE A 748 11.52 -1.25 67.01
N ALA A 749 11.88 -2.28 66.25
CA ALA A 749 13.10 -3.04 66.47
C ALA A 749 14.29 -2.42 65.74
N THR A 750 15.39 -2.24 66.46
CA THR A 750 16.65 -1.68 65.96
C THR A 750 17.83 -2.36 66.65
N THR A 751 19.04 -2.23 66.12
CA THR A 751 20.25 -2.73 66.79
C THR A 751 20.93 -1.68 67.66
N GLY A 752 20.54 -0.41 67.55
CA GLY A 752 21.06 0.72 68.33
C GLY A 752 20.24 1.98 68.08
N LEU A 753 20.18 2.89 69.05
CA LEU A 753 19.56 4.20 68.86
C LEU A 753 20.54 5.32 69.24
N THR A 754 20.92 6.14 68.28
CA THR A 754 21.75 7.33 68.51
C THR A 754 20.96 8.59 68.20
N VAL A 755 20.94 9.55 69.12
CA VAL A 755 20.33 10.87 68.90
C VAL A 755 21.39 11.93 69.09
N ASN A 756 21.82 12.54 67.99
CA ASN A 756 22.91 13.51 67.99
C ASN A 756 22.47 14.87 68.55
N THR A 757 23.44 15.67 68.97
CA THR A 757 23.21 17.02 69.51
C THR A 757 22.38 17.87 68.56
N GLY A 758 21.31 18.49 69.08
CA GLY A 758 20.38 19.32 68.30
C GLY A 758 19.26 18.55 67.57
N ALA A 759 19.30 17.22 67.57
CA ALA A 759 18.22 16.37 67.05
C ALA A 759 17.28 15.90 68.18
N THR A 760 16.10 15.40 67.80
CA THR A 760 15.08 14.90 68.75
C THR A 760 14.58 13.50 68.36
N ALA A 761 14.58 12.56 69.30
CA ALA A 761 13.75 11.36 69.22
C ALA A 761 12.48 11.58 70.06
N GLN A 762 11.31 11.46 69.43
CA GLN A 762 10.02 11.62 70.09
C GLN A 762 9.29 10.28 70.13
N LEU A 763 8.73 9.90 71.29
CA LEU A 763 7.97 8.66 71.47
C LEU A 763 6.55 8.96 71.93
N ALA A 764 5.55 8.48 71.18
CA ALA A 764 4.15 8.55 71.55
C ALA A 764 3.78 7.61 72.73
N SER A 765 2.58 7.80 73.27
CA SER A 765 2.07 7.02 74.40
C SER A 765 1.92 5.51 74.11
N THR A 766 1.82 5.11 72.86
CA THR A 766 1.70 3.70 72.41
C THR A 766 2.98 3.12 71.83
N ALA A 767 4.00 3.95 71.61
CA ALA A 767 5.25 3.54 70.97
C ALA A 767 6.22 2.94 71.99
N GLN A 768 6.98 1.94 71.52
CA GLN A 768 8.11 1.35 72.21
C GLN A 768 9.26 1.16 71.20
N VAL A 769 10.49 1.43 71.61
CA VAL A 769 11.71 1.13 70.84
C VAL A 769 12.43 -0.03 71.52
N VAL A 770 12.77 -1.06 70.75
CA VAL A 770 13.51 -2.24 71.23
C VAL A 770 14.84 -2.28 70.49
N SER A 771 15.90 -1.95 71.20
CA SER A 771 17.28 -2.00 70.75
C SER A 771 17.96 -3.25 71.28
N THR A 772 18.64 -4.01 70.42
CA THR A 772 19.53 -5.11 70.83
C THR A 772 20.97 -4.64 71.12
N GLY A 773 21.18 -3.32 71.22
CA GLY A 773 22.48 -2.71 71.47
C GLY A 773 22.34 -1.42 72.26
N ALA A 774 23.27 -0.49 72.07
CA ALA A 774 23.32 0.76 72.85
C ALA A 774 22.26 1.78 72.40
N THR A 775 21.76 2.55 73.37
CA THR A 775 20.98 3.76 73.13
C THR A 775 21.73 4.98 73.67
N ASP A 776 22.27 5.81 72.78
CA ASP A 776 23.07 6.99 73.14
C ASP A 776 22.35 8.28 72.73
N ILE A 777 21.96 9.09 73.72
CA ILE A 777 21.23 10.34 73.52
C ILE A 777 22.12 11.52 73.89
N GLU A 778 22.59 12.26 72.90
CA GLU A 778 23.30 13.54 73.04
C GLU A 778 22.39 14.75 72.71
N GLY A 779 21.25 14.50 72.05
CA GLY A 779 20.22 15.48 71.74
C GLY A 779 19.02 15.45 72.71
N THR A 780 17.82 15.60 72.18
CA THR A 780 16.57 15.57 72.96
C THR A 780 15.88 14.21 72.84
N LEU A 781 15.48 13.63 73.97
CA LEU A 781 14.55 12.52 74.05
C LEU A 781 13.22 13.05 74.61
N ASP A 782 12.17 13.08 73.78
CA ASP A 782 10.84 13.53 74.15
C ASP A 782 9.88 12.34 74.26
N VAL A 783 9.32 12.10 75.45
CA VAL A 783 8.56 10.89 75.73
C VAL A 783 7.19 11.25 76.29
N THR A 784 6.14 10.82 75.59
CA THR A 784 4.79 10.78 76.15
C THR A 784 4.59 9.44 76.85
N LEU A 785 4.37 9.48 78.17
CA LEU A 785 4.12 8.28 78.96
C LEU A 785 2.78 7.64 78.60
N GLY A 786 2.74 6.30 78.63
CA GLY A 786 1.57 5.48 78.38
C GLY A 786 1.94 3.99 78.42
N GLY A 787 1.01 3.12 78.81
CA GLY A 787 1.26 1.68 78.98
C GLY A 787 2.05 1.31 80.25
N SER A 788 2.35 0.01 80.41
CA SER A 788 3.13 -0.54 81.55
C SER A 788 4.51 -1.07 81.15
N THR A 789 4.89 -0.96 79.87
CA THR A 789 6.19 -1.40 79.35
C THR A 789 7.19 -0.24 79.31
N ALA A 790 8.49 -0.57 79.27
CA ALA A 790 9.54 0.43 79.09
C ALA A 790 9.40 1.09 77.71
N LYS A 791 9.59 2.41 77.63
CA LYS A 791 9.50 3.15 76.37
C LYS A 791 10.65 2.84 75.42
N ILE A 792 11.84 2.66 75.98
CA ILE A 792 13.03 2.16 75.30
C ILE A 792 13.48 0.92 76.07
N ASN A 793 13.71 -0.17 75.36
CA ASN A 793 14.39 -1.36 75.89
C ASN A 793 15.73 -1.46 75.16
N SER A 794 16.85 -1.52 75.88
CA SER A 794 18.19 -1.52 75.31
C SER A 794 19.18 -2.25 76.20
N ASP A 795 20.27 -2.76 75.62
CA ASP A 795 21.34 -3.42 76.38
C ASP A 795 22.08 -2.44 77.29
N THR A 796 22.32 -1.23 76.77
CA THR A 796 22.87 -0.09 77.51
C THR A 796 22.19 1.19 77.05
N ALA A 797 22.13 2.19 77.94
CA ALA A 797 21.62 3.50 77.59
C ALA A 797 22.38 4.63 78.26
N THR A 798 22.74 5.64 77.48
CA THR A 798 23.48 6.83 77.90
C THR A 798 22.65 8.07 77.60
N LEU A 799 22.47 8.92 78.62
CA LEU A 799 22.05 10.31 78.44
C LEU A 799 23.29 11.19 78.59
N GLY A 800 23.74 11.77 77.49
CA GLY A 800 24.93 12.61 77.45
C GLY A 800 24.79 13.89 78.28
N SER A 801 25.91 14.53 78.62
CA SER A 801 25.92 15.70 79.51
C SER A 801 25.20 16.93 78.93
N GLY A 802 24.99 16.97 77.61
CA GLY A 802 24.23 18.01 76.91
C GLY A 802 22.83 17.60 76.48
N SER A 803 22.39 16.38 76.85
CA SER A 803 21.09 15.84 76.44
C SER A 803 19.93 16.47 77.21
N ALA A 804 18.74 16.47 76.59
CA ALA A 804 17.50 16.89 77.22
C ALA A 804 16.49 15.73 77.25
N LEU A 805 15.96 15.41 78.42
CA LEU A 805 14.85 14.47 78.57
C LEU A 805 13.56 15.26 78.86
N SER A 806 12.64 15.25 77.91
CA SER A 806 11.29 15.79 78.04
C SER A 806 10.30 14.66 78.31
N VAL A 807 9.46 14.80 79.33
CA VAL A 807 8.48 13.79 79.72
C VAL A 807 7.11 14.42 79.89
N THR A 808 6.13 13.92 79.14
CA THR A 808 4.72 14.35 79.20
C THR A 808 3.79 13.15 79.42
N GLY A 809 2.48 13.38 79.59
CA GLY A 809 1.50 12.30 79.75
C GLY A 809 1.45 11.66 81.15
N PHE A 810 2.07 12.30 82.16
CA PHE A 810 1.91 11.89 83.55
C PHE A 810 0.45 12.06 83.98
N ASN A 811 -0.19 10.97 84.41
CA ASN A 811 -1.52 11.02 85.00
C ASN A 811 -1.39 11.24 86.52
N PRO A 812 -1.76 12.42 87.07
CA PRO A 812 -1.46 12.78 88.45
C PRO A 812 -2.39 12.13 89.50
N PHE A 813 -3.01 10.98 89.23
CA PHE A 813 -3.79 10.30 90.28
C PHE A 813 -2.83 9.87 91.41
N ALA A 814 -2.92 10.57 92.54
CA ALA A 814 -2.25 10.18 93.77
C ALA A 814 -2.73 8.78 94.15
N ALA A 815 -1.81 7.83 94.26
CA ALA A 815 -2.10 6.48 94.73
C ALA A 815 -2.93 6.57 96.02
N THR A 816 -4.17 6.09 95.98
CA THR A 816 -5.09 6.18 97.13
C THR A 816 -4.92 5.01 98.10
N LYS A 817 -4.29 3.93 97.63
CA LYS A 817 -3.89 2.74 98.40
C LYS A 817 -2.51 2.25 97.95
N ALA A 818 -1.80 1.53 98.82
CA ALA A 818 -0.46 1.01 98.54
C ALA A 818 -0.40 0.08 97.31
N SER A 819 -1.49 -0.62 96.99
CA SER A 819 -1.63 -1.45 95.78
C SER A 819 -1.51 -0.63 94.49
N ASP A 820 -1.91 0.64 94.52
CA ASP A 820 -1.98 1.53 93.36
C ASP A 820 -0.58 2.01 92.92
N LEU A 821 0.43 1.97 93.82
CA LEU A 821 1.81 2.36 93.49
C LEU A 821 2.46 1.43 92.46
N SER A 822 2.12 0.14 92.45
CA SER A 822 2.68 -0.83 91.50
C SER A 822 2.24 -0.54 90.05
N ALA A 823 1.05 0.02 89.87
CA ALA A 823 0.50 0.46 88.58
C ALA A 823 0.92 1.89 88.20
N ALA A 824 1.55 2.64 89.11
CA ALA A 824 1.97 4.04 88.91
C ALA A 824 3.45 4.19 88.50
N ARG A 825 4.19 3.08 88.34
CA ARG A 825 5.58 3.09 87.88
C ARG A 825 5.64 2.99 86.35
N THR A 826 6.21 4.00 85.71
CA THR A 826 6.56 3.95 84.28
C THR A 826 8.07 3.91 84.11
N VAL A 827 8.56 3.07 83.20
CA VAL A 827 9.98 2.98 82.84
C VAL A 827 10.17 3.66 81.49
N ILE A 828 11.11 4.61 81.42
CA ILE A 828 11.41 5.32 80.17
C ILE A 828 12.52 4.58 79.40
N ILE A 829 13.59 4.22 80.10
CA ILE A 829 14.70 3.41 79.59
C ILE A 829 14.99 2.31 80.59
#